data_AF-A0A1N5UJ53-F1
#
_entry.id   AF-A0A1N5UJ53-F1
#
_cell.length_a   1.000
_cell.length_b   1.000
_cell.length_c   1.000
_cell.angle_alpha   90.00
_cell.angle_beta   90.00
_cell.angle_gamma   90.00
#
_symmetry.space_group_name_H-M   'P 1'
#
loop_
_entity.id
_entity.type
_entity.pdbx_description
1 polymer ?
#
loop_
_entity_poly.entity_id
_entity_poly.type
_entity_poly.pdbx_seq_one_letter_code
_entity_poly.pdbx_strand_id
1 'polypeptide(L)'
;MGHRVSSGASRDLPPELGPDAVGVLEGRTFMFSDAAGNVPKGSIGGLVHDDTRFLNQWELTIDDAPLMVLSSGTVDAYSAAFFLANADLPHLSANRVGVRRQRFVGDGLYERVELRYFGIEPTSIRLRLAVGTDFADLFEIKESGRDRTPDIIRQDGPDGSALGFHYRNGSYAASVHIEADPPADLVDGDALVWNLRLERGQQWSCELSVPLRCGEEDRRPVVRGFGEAFDHGPEDPSTRWAAEKPNLHAETDLLRDVYHRSAIDLVSMRLEKTIAGEPVVLFSAGLPWFLTTFGRDTLITAYQTMTCGSQVARGALIVLARHQARVFDDFTDQEPGKILHEYRSGELSQLGVKPYRPYYGAADTTALWLILFSEYWRWTRDTELVCRLRENAEAALRWIDRHGDRDGDGYVEYGTRSTQGLGNQCWRDSPDGVQYADGTIPVLPIATCETQGYTFDAKLRMAELADGPWHDPSMAHRLRAEAARLRERFNRDYWIPERGGYYAIGLDGDKRPIDSMTSNMGHLLWSGIVPDDRAGQVARHLMSPEMFSGWGVRTLSTLDVGYNPIGYHVGTVWPHDNSIIAAGLARYGYREEANRIAMAMLEASRHSDHRLPEALSGYDRSFGRQPVPYPTACNPQAWASGAPLLFLRTMLGLEPGEDGLLADAHVPDDLGRIGLDHVPVAGRHWSVDATGSDYRVSPAD
;
A
#
# COMPACT_ATOMS: atom_id res chain seq x y z
N MET A 1 3.43 -22.67 29.40
CA MET A 1 1.98 -22.81 29.16
C MET A 1 1.71 -22.14 27.82
N GLY A 2 1.50 -22.94 26.78
CA GLY A 2 1.45 -22.45 25.41
C GLY A 2 0.20 -21.63 25.15
N HIS A 3 0.38 -20.36 24.77
CA HIS A 3 -0.69 -19.56 24.18
C HIS A 3 -0.99 -20.13 22.79
N ARG A 4 -2.05 -20.93 22.69
CA ARG A 4 -2.66 -21.26 21.39
C ARG A 4 -3.30 -19.98 20.86
N VAL A 5 -2.82 -19.50 19.72
CA VAL A 5 -3.52 -18.50 18.90
C VAL A 5 -4.86 -19.14 18.50
N SER A 6 -5.98 -18.53 18.87
CA SER A 6 -7.30 -19.10 18.57
C SER A 6 -7.55 -19.01 17.06
N SER A 7 -7.79 -20.15 16.43
CA SER A 7 -8.30 -20.21 15.06
C SER A 7 -9.78 -19.81 15.03
N GLY A 8 -10.12 -18.86 14.17
CA GLY A 8 -11.50 -18.57 13.77
C GLY A 8 -12.33 -17.78 14.77
N ALA A 9 -12.05 -16.48 14.90
CA ALA A 9 -13.12 -15.53 15.16
C ALA A 9 -13.52 -14.95 13.79
N SER A 10 -14.73 -15.25 13.32
CA SER A 10 -15.42 -14.38 12.38
C SER A 10 -15.38 -13.00 13.01
N ARG A 11 -14.49 -12.12 12.53
CA ARG A 11 -14.45 -10.73 13.00
C ARG A 11 -15.85 -10.16 12.73
N ASP A 12 -16.52 -9.65 13.75
CA ASP A 12 -17.69 -8.79 13.60
C ASP A 12 -17.21 -7.46 12.97
N LEU A 13 -16.74 -7.54 11.72
CA LEU A 13 -16.39 -6.38 10.92
C LEU A 13 -17.68 -5.61 10.66
N PRO A 14 -17.65 -4.27 10.73
CA PRO A 14 -18.78 -3.49 10.28
C PRO A 14 -19.11 -3.83 8.82
N PRO A 15 -20.36 -3.62 8.36
CA PRO A 15 -20.75 -3.89 7.00
C PRO A 15 -19.82 -3.19 6.00
N GLU A 16 -19.27 -3.97 5.07
CA GLU A 16 -18.55 -3.50 3.89
C GLU A 16 -19.48 -2.65 3.00
N LEU A 17 -18.92 -1.70 2.27
CA LEU A 17 -19.68 -0.81 1.36
C LEU A 17 -19.99 -1.46 -0.01
N GLY A 18 -19.57 -2.71 -0.20
CA GLY A 18 -19.75 -3.47 -1.43
C GLY A 18 -18.67 -3.19 -2.48
N PRO A 19 -18.70 -3.91 -3.61
CA PRO A 19 -17.66 -3.84 -4.65
C PRO A 19 -17.63 -2.50 -5.41
N ASP A 20 -18.73 -1.75 -5.39
CA ASP A 20 -18.85 -0.44 -6.06
C ASP A 20 -18.50 0.73 -5.13
N ALA A 21 -17.84 0.46 -4.01
CA ALA A 21 -17.40 1.48 -3.08
C ALA A 21 -16.41 2.45 -3.76
N VAL A 22 -16.56 3.74 -3.47
CA VAL A 22 -15.75 4.81 -4.01
C VAL A 22 -14.86 5.38 -2.91
N GLY A 23 -13.55 5.27 -3.14
CA GLY A 23 -12.52 5.85 -2.28
C GLY A 23 -11.77 6.97 -2.99
N VAL A 24 -11.64 8.10 -2.31
CA VAL A 24 -10.78 9.22 -2.74
C VAL A 24 -9.83 9.59 -1.62
N LEU A 25 -8.60 9.97 -1.97
CA LEU A 25 -7.54 10.27 -1.02
C LEU A 25 -6.64 11.40 -1.49
N GLU A 26 -6.07 12.09 -0.52
CA GLU A 26 -4.95 13.01 -0.72
C GLU A 26 -4.07 13.00 0.54
N GLY A 27 -2.84 12.49 0.38
CA GLY A 27 -1.89 12.36 1.47
C GLY A 27 -2.44 11.47 2.59
N ARG A 28 -2.80 12.10 3.73
CA ARG A 28 -3.25 11.41 4.96
C ARG A 28 -4.76 11.49 5.19
N THR A 29 -5.47 12.17 4.29
CA THR A 29 -6.93 12.30 4.35
C THR A 29 -7.57 11.45 3.26
N PHE A 30 -8.65 10.76 3.60
CA PHE A 30 -9.46 10.05 2.62
C PHE A 30 -10.94 10.02 2.99
N MET A 31 -11.78 9.81 1.99
CA MET A 31 -13.20 9.54 2.14
C MET A 31 -13.53 8.22 1.45
N PHE A 32 -14.15 7.29 2.18
CA PHE A 32 -14.61 6.00 1.66
C PHE A 32 -16.13 5.89 1.80
N SER A 33 -16.84 5.73 0.68
CA SER A 33 -18.31 5.76 0.60
C SER A 33 -18.85 4.72 -0.38
N ASP A 34 -20.17 4.47 -0.35
CA ASP A 34 -20.83 3.63 -1.34
C ASP A 34 -20.91 4.30 -2.74
N ALA A 35 -21.51 3.61 -3.70
CA ALA A 35 -21.71 4.10 -5.07
C ALA A 35 -22.64 5.34 -5.18
N ALA A 36 -23.43 5.66 -4.15
CA ALA A 36 -24.21 6.90 -4.09
C ALA A 36 -23.41 8.06 -3.48
N GLY A 37 -22.18 7.81 -3.02
CA GLY A 37 -21.36 8.74 -2.26
C GLY A 37 -21.79 8.82 -0.79
N ASN A 38 -22.65 7.91 -0.33
CA ASN A 38 -23.14 7.88 1.03
C ASN A 38 -22.19 7.08 1.94
N VAL A 39 -22.13 7.50 3.20
CA VAL A 39 -21.54 6.70 4.28
C VAL A 39 -22.67 6.28 5.20
N PRO A 40 -23.19 5.05 5.07
CA PRO A 40 -24.21 4.53 5.97
C PRO A 40 -23.68 4.44 7.39
N LYS A 41 -24.47 4.86 8.37
CA LYS A 41 -24.09 4.75 9.78
C LYS A 41 -23.78 3.30 10.15
N GLY A 42 -22.64 3.09 10.79
CA GLY A 42 -22.19 1.76 11.21
C GLY A 42 -21.47 0.97 10.13
N SER A 43 -21.32 1.49 8.91
CA SER A 43 -20.42 0.92 7.90
C SER A 43 -18.94 1.16 8.24
N ILE A 44 -18.05 0.53 7.49
CA ILE A 44 -16.61 0.82 7.52
C ILE A 44 -16.23 2.16 6.88
N GLY A 45 -17.16 2.81 6.18
CA GLY A 45 -16.92 4.06 5.47
C GLY A 45 -16.68 5.25 6.37
N GLY A 46 -16.26 6.37 5.77
CA GLY A 46 -16.09 7.63 6.48
C GLY A 46 -15.03 8.56 5.91
N LEU A 47 -15.01 9.77 6.47
CA LEU A 47 -13.94 10.74 6.28
C LEU A 47 -12.90 10.52 7.38
N VAL A 48 -11.68 10.17 6.99
CA VAL A 48 -10.61 9.82 7.91
C VAL A 48 -9.41 10.72 7.62
N HIS A 49 -8.77 11.21 8.68
CA HIS A 49 -7.53 11.96 8.63
C HIS A 49 -6.64 11.54 9.80
N ASP A 50 -5.34 11.31 9.54
CA ASP A 50 -4.35 10.94 10.57
C ASP A 50 -4.81 9.79 11.50
N ASP A 51 -5.25 8.69 10.88
CA ASP A 51 -5.78 7.48 11.55
C ASP A 51 -7.05 7.72 12.41
N THR A 52 -7.78 8.82 12.23
CA THR A 52 -9.03 9.11 12.96
C THR A 52 -10.21 9.35 12.01
N ARG A 53 -11.34 8.67 12.25
CA ARG A 53 -12.59 8.87 11.49
C ARG A 53 -13.39 10.06 12.03
N PHE A 54 -13.37 11.15 11.28
CA PHE A 54 -14.11 12.37 11.60
C PHE A 54 -15.60 12.26 11.26
N LEU A 55 -15.93 11.62 10.13
CA LEU A 55 -17.33 11.36 9.74
C LEU A 55 -17.56 9.87 9.61
N ASN A 56 -18.56 9.34 10.31
CA ASN A 56 -19.00 7.94 10.20
C ASN A 56 -20.42 7.80 9.61
N GLN A 57 -21.05 8.93 9.27
CA GLN A 57 -22.30 8.99 8.53
C GLN A 57 -22.31 10.23 7.63
N TRP A 58 -22.70 10.04 6.38
CA TRP A 58 -22.82 11.09 5.36
C TRP A 58 -23.84 10.66 4.31
N GLU A 59 -25.13 10.84 4.59
CA GLU A 59 -26.21 10.26 3.79
C GLU A 59 -27.15 11.32 3.22
N LEU A 60 -27.18 11.45 1.89
CA LEU A 60 -28.05 12.38 1.19
C LEU A 60 -29.34 11.68 0.72
N THR A 61 -30.49 12.24 1.07
CA THR A 61 -31.82 11.70 0.75
C THR A 61 -32.76 12.79 0.22
N ILE A 62 -33.76 12.38 -0.58
CA ILE A 62 -34.89 13.22 -0.98
C ILE A 62 -36.15 12.61 -0.36
N ASP A 63 -36.85 13.40 0.45
CA ASP A 63 -38.05 12.97 1.20
C ASP A 63 -37.82 11.67 1.98
N ASP A 64 -36.67 11.57 2.65
CA ASP A 64 -36.15 10.41 3.41
C ASP A 64 -35.92 9.14 2.59
N ALA A 65 -36.05 9.19 1.25
CA ALA A 65 -35.74 8.06 0.38
C ALA A 65 -34.29 8.13 -0.14
N PRO A 66 -33.62 6.98 -0.30
CA PRO A 66 -32.30 6.91 -0.91
C PRO A 66 -32.36 7.32 -2.39
N LEU A 67 -31.27 7.91 -2.87
CA LEU A 67 -31.11 8.24 -4.28
C LEU A 67 -30.71 6.99 -5.09
N MET A 68 -31.22 6.91 -6.32
CA MET A 68 -30.84 5.88 -7.29
C MET A 68 -29.52 6.26 -7.95
N VAL A 69 -28.54 5.35 -7.96
CA VAL A 69 -27.26 5.53 -8.64
C VAL A 69 -27.45 5.35 -10.15
N LEU A 70 -27.08 6.36 -10.94
CA LEU A 70 -27.01 6.27 -12.41
C LEU A 70 -25.59 5.96 -12.87
N SER A 71 -24.60 6.61 -12.24
CA SER A 71 -23.17 6.39 -12.45
C SER A 71 -22.37 7.04 -11.32
N SER A 72 -21.24 6.46 -10.96
CA SER A 72 -20.31 6.99 -9.96
C SER A 72 -18.89 6.54 -10.26
N GLY A 73 -17.91 7.31 -9.80
CA GLY A 73 -16.51 6.91 -9.88
C GLY A 73 -15.55 8.01 -9.46
N THR A 74 -14.29 7.64 -9.31
CA THR A 74 -13.19 8.58 -9.14
C THR A 74 -12.96 9.35 -10.45
N VAL A 75 -12.85 10.67 -10.35
CA VAL A 75 -12.42 11.52 -11.47
C VAL A 75 -10.89 11.64 -11.43
N ASP A 76 -10.36 11.99 -10.25
CA ASP A 76 -8.94 11.96 -9.89
C ASP A 76 -8.75 11.15 -8.60
N ALA A 77 -7.51 10.97 -8.14
CA ALA A 77 -7.27 10.26 -6.88
C ALA A 77 -7.92 10.96 -5.67
N TYR A 78 -8.00 12.29 -5.69
CA TYR A 78 -8.59 13.12 -4.64
C TYR A 78 -10.04 13.53 -4.90
N SER A 79 -10.64 13.13 -6.03
CA SER A 79 -11.94 13.63 -6.46
C SER A 79 -12.87 12.55 -7.02
N ALA A 80 -14.17 12.67 -6.77
CA ALA A 80 -15.18 11.75 -7.27
C ALA A 80 -16.44 12.48 -7.74
N ALA A 81 -17.14 11.86 -8.70
CA ALA A 81 -18.42 12.33 -9.20
C ALA A 81 -19.48 11.25 -9.00
N PHE A 82 -20.68 11.69 -8.60
CA PHE A 82 -21.85 10.83 -8.43
C PHE A 82 -23.02 11.44 -9.19
N PHE A 83 -23.59 10.68 -10.11
CA PHE A 83 -24.77 11.04 -10.89
C PHE A 83 -25.93 10.18 -10.43
N LEU A 84 -26.93 10.81 -9.82
CA LEU A 84 -28.01 10.15 -9.12
C LEU A 84 -29.37 10.69 -9.56
N ALA A 85 -30.43 9.99 -9.19
CA ALA A 85 -31.81 10.43 -9.39
C ALA A 85 -32.70 10.11 -8.18
N ASN A 86 -33.81 10.83 -8.03
CA ASN A 86 -34.82 10.46 -7.04
C ASN A 86 -35.46 9.10 -7.38
N ALA A 87 -35.72 8.30 -6.33
CA ALA A 87 -36.56 7.13 -6.39
C ALA A 87 -38.04 7.50 -6.61
N ASP A 88 -38.91 6.50 -6.77
CA ASP A 88 -40.35 6.70 -6.85
C ASP A 88 -40.92 7.11 -5.47
N LEU A 89 -41.56 8.27 -5.41
CA LEU A 89 -42.12 8.86 -4.19
C LEU A 89 -43.63 9.10 -4.35
N PRO A 90 -44.42 9.16 -3.26
CA PRO A 90 -45.87 9.33 -3.33
C PRO A 90 -46.36 10.51 -4.18
N HIS A 91 -45.60 11.61 -4.21
CA HIS A 91 -45.92 12.85 -4.95
C HIS A 91 -44.94 13.15 -6.09
N LEU A 92 -43.94 12.31 -6.32
CA LEU A 92 -42.89 12.56 -7.30
C LEU A 92 -42.42 11.25 -7.93
N SER A 93 -42.75 11.04 -9.20
CA SER A 93 -42.27 9.86 -9.93
C SER A 93 -40.75 9.79 -10.00
N ALA A 94 -40.20 8.58 -10.10
CA ALA A 94 -38.76 8.36 -10.26
C ALA A 94 -38.17 9.14 -11.47
N ASN A 95 -36.87 9.46 -11.39
CA ASN A 95 -36.11 10.13 -12.46
C ASN A 95 -36.68 11.50 -12.86
N ARG A 96 -37.16 12.28 -11.88
CA ARG A 96 -37.65 13.65 -12.09
C ARG A 96 -36.72 14.71 -11.52
N VAL A 97 -35.88 14.36 -10.55
CA VAL A 97 -34.81 15.20 -10.01
C VAL A 97 -33.50 14.48 -10.28
N GLY A 98 -32.67 15.05 -11.14
CA GLY A 98 -31.29 14.63 -11.30
C GLY A 98 -30.43 15.29 -10.23
N VAL A 99 -29.54 14.52 -9.61
CA VAL A 99 -28.63 14.97 -8.57
C VAL A 99 -27.19 14.70 -9.03
N ARG A 100 -26.33 15.71 -8.96
CA ARG A 100 -24.88 15.56 -9.15
C ARG A 100 -24.17 15.90 -7.85
N ARG A 101 -23.30 15.01 -7.39
CA ARG A 101 -22.36 15.28 -6.28
C ARG A 101 -20.96 15.32 -6.85
N GLN A 102 -20.19 16.34 -6.50
CA GLN A 102 -18.77 16.47 -6.83
C GLN A 102 -18.02 16.55 -5.51
N ARG A 103 -17.16 15.56 -5.25
CA ARG A 103 -16.44 15.43 -3.98
C ARG A 103 -14.95 15.64 -4.19
N PHE A 104 -14.31 16.34 -3.26
CA PHE A 104 -12.87 16.59 -3.23
C PHE A 104 -12.35 16.39 -1.80
N VAL A 105 -11.23 15.68 -1.65
CA VAL A 105 -10.52 15.51 -0.37
C VAL A 105 -9.12 16.11 -0.44
N GLY A 106 -8.59 16.51 0.71
CA GLY A 106 -7.30 17.20 0.88
C GLY A 106 -7.04 17.46 2.36
N ASP A 107 -6.80 18.71 2.74
CA ASP A 107 -6.83 19.16 4.15
C ASP A 107 -8.27 19.30 4.70
N GLY A 108 -9.13 18.34 4.38
CA GLY A 108 -10.56 18.33 4.69
C GLY A 108 -11.39 17.68 3.57
N LEU A 109 -12.70 17.89 3.62
CA LEU A 109 -13.63 17.46 2.58
C LEU A 109 -14.36 18.70 2.02
N TYR A 110 -14.46 18.77 0.69
CA TYR A 110 -15.35 19.70 0.00
C TYR A 110 -16.30 18.91 -0.89
N GLU A 111 -17.58 19.24 -0.86
CA GLU A 111 -18.58 18.61 -1.71
C GLU A 111 -19.57 19.62 -2.27
N ARG A 112 -19.78 19.57 -3.59
CA ARG A 112 -20.81 20.33 -4.27
C ARG A 112 -21.96 19.42 -4.68
N VAL A 113 -23.16 19.75 -4.23
CA VAL A 113 -24.41 19.05 -4.54
C VAL A 113 -25.25 19.91 -5.46
N GLU A 114 -25.67 19.38 -6.59
CA GLU A 114 -26.49 20.08 -7.58
C GLU A 114 -27.72 19.27 -7.94
N LEU A 115 -28.87 19.94 -7.95
CA LEU A 115 -30.16 19.37 -8.31
C LEU A 115 -30.66 20.02 -9.60
N ARG A 116 -31.28 19.22 -10.45
CA ARG A 116 -32.04 19.72 -11.61
C ARG A 116 -33.37 19.01 -11.73
N TYR A 117 -34.45 19.80 -11.82
CA TYR A 117 -35.80 19.26 -11.95
C TYR A 117 -36.24 19.13 -13.40
N PHE A 118 -36.77 17.96 -13.75
CA PHE A 118 -37.20 17.56 -15.09
C PHE A 118 -38.71 17.25 -15.18
N GLY A 119 -39.47 17.47 -14.11
CA GLY A 119 -40.93 17.31 -14.13
C GLY A 119 -41.66 18.47 -14.81
N ILE A 120 -42.97 18.27 -15.02
CA ILE A 120 -43.84 19.23 -15.71
C ILE A 120 -44.45 20.21 -14.72
N GLU A 121 -45.04 19.70 -13.64
CA GLU A 121 -45.68 20.49 -12.59
C GLU A 121 -44.66 20.89 -11.51
N PRO A 122 -44.76 22.07 -10.89
CA PRO A 122 -43.95 22.43 -9.74
C PRO A 122 -44.12 21.42 -8.60
N THR A 123 -43.02 21.11 -7.91
CA THR A 123 -43.04 20.20 -6.76
C THR A 123 -42.31 20.82 -5.57
N SER A 124 -42.58 20.28 -4.38
CA SER A 124 -41.81 20.55 -3.17
C SER A 124 -41.15 19.26 -2.71
N ILE A 125 -39.86 19.35 -2.41
CA ILE A 125 -39.06 18.25 -1.88
C ILE A 125 -38.28 18.70 -0.66
N ARG A 126 -37.96 17.76 0.23
CA ARG A 126 -37.01 17.94 1.32
C ARG A 126 -35.72 17.22 0.99
N LEU A 127 -34.65 17.99 0.77
CA LEU A 127 -33.30 17.47 0.69
C LEU A 127 -32.72 17.38 2.10
N ARG A 128 -32.28 16.20 2.50
CA ARG A 128 -31.72 15.96 3.84
C ARG A 128 -30.35 15.32 3.72
N LEU A 129 -29.35 15.93 4.37
CA LEU A 129 -28.02 15.36 4.56
C LEU A 129 -27.86 14.97 6.04
N ALA A 130 -27.90 13.67 6.33
CA ALA A 130 -27.60 13.14 7.66
C ALA A 130 -26.08 13.04 7.85
N VAL A 131 -25.60 13.58 8.96
CA VAL A 131 -24.19 13.62 9.35
C VAL A 131 -24.02 12.87 10.66
N GLY A 132 -22.90 12.19 10.83
CA GLY A 132 -22.56 11.52 12.08
C GLY A 132 -21.06 11.45 12.27
N THR A 133 -20.65 11.43 13.53
CA THR A 133 -19.25 11.37 13.95
C THR A 133 -19.08 10.30 15.02
N ASP A 134 -17.88 9.72 15.08
CA ASP A 134 -17.45 8.89 16.22
C ASP A 134 -16.02 9.15 16.67
N PHE A 135 -15.19 9.81 15.86
CA PHE A 135 -13.76 10.03 16.15
C PHE A 135 -13.02 8.72 16.45
N ALA A 136 -13.48 7.62 15.86
CA ALA A 136 -12.87 6.30 16.07
C ALA A 136 -11.44 6.30 15.51
N ASP A 137 -10.52 5.73 16.28
CA ASP A 137 -9.20 5.38 15.77
C ASP A 137 -9.36 4.29 14.68
N LEU A 138 -8.49 4.31 13.68
CA LEU A 138 -8.51 3.37 12.57
C LEU A 138 -8.56 1.89 13.00
N PHE A 139 -7.90 1.54 14.10
CA PHE A 139 -7.95 0.17 14.64
C PHE A 139 -9.34 -0.21 15.16
N GLU A 140 -10.08 0.75 15.71
CA GLU A 140 -11.42 0.54 16.25
C GLU A 140 -12.50 0.47 15.19
N ILE A 141 -12.28 1.08 14.02
CA ILE A 141 -13.17 0.90 12.86
C ILE A 141 -13.24 -0.59 12.49
N LYS A 142 -12.12 -1.33 12.63
CA LYS A 142 -12.04 -2.75 12.28
C LYS A 142 -12.46 -3.71 13.39
N GLU A 143 -12.40 -3.31 14.66
CA GLU A 143 -12.52 -4.24 15.79
C GLU A 143 -13.74 -3.99 16.69
N SER A 144 -14.72 -3.19 16.23
CA SER A 144 -15.84 -2.69 17.04
C SER A 144 -15.34 -1.94 18.29
N GLY A 145 -15.09 -0.64 18.12
CA GLY A 145 -14.52 0.22 19.15
C GLY A 145 -15.42 0.60 20.32
N ARG A 146 -14.85 1.41 21.23
CA ARG A 146 -15.57 2.02 22.34
C ARG A 146 -16.64 2.99 21.83
N ASP A 147 -17.80 3.01 22.48
CA ASP A 147 -18.79 4.09 22.30
C ASP A 147 -18.26 5.41 22.88
N ARG A 148 -18.02 6.38 21.99
CA ARG A 148 -17.54 7.74 22.27
C ARG A 148 -18.66 8.77 22.32
N THR A 149 -19.89 8.38 21.98
CA THR A 149 -21.04 9.30 21.90
C THR A 149 -21.19 10.20 23.14
N PRO A 150 -20.99 9.73 24.39
CA PRO A 150 -21.09 10.58 25.57
C PRO A 150 -20.03 11.69 25.68
N ASP A 151 -18.89 11.50 25.00
CA ASP A 151 -17.72 12.38 25.05
C ASP A 151 -17.68 13.37 23.86
N ILE A 152 -18.65 13.29 22.94
CA ILE A 152 -18.75 14.15 21.76
C ILE A 152 -19.67 15.33 22.06
N ILE A 153 -19.13 16.54 21.93
CA ILE A 153 -19.86 17.80 22.10
C ILE A 153 -20.30 18.30 20.72
N ARG A 154 -21.62 18.43 20.54
CA ARG A 154 -22.24 19.00 19.33
C ARG A 154 -22.43 20.51 19.46
N GLN A 155 -22.22 21.23 18.37
CA GLN A 155 -22.48 22.67 18.24
C GLN A 155 -23.10 22.96 16.87
N ASP A 156 -24.20 23.69 16.80
CA ASP A 156 -24.82 24.11 15.53
C ASP A 156 -24.85 25.63 15.38
N GLY A 157 -24.73 26.09 14.13
CA GLY A 157 -24.92 27.48 13.77
C GLY A 157 -26.41 27.85 13.86
N PRO A 158 -26.78 28.97 14.51
CA PRO A 158 -28.19 29.32 14.75
C PRO A 158 -28.98 29.61 13.47
N ASP A 159 -28.30 29.78 12.34
CA ASP A 159 -28.83 30.08 11.01
C ASP A 159 -28.75 28.89 10.04
N GLY A 160 -28.39 27.68 10.52
CA GLY A 160 -28.24 26.50 9.67
C GLY A 160 -26.99 26.53 8.77
N SER A 161 -26.09 27.49 8.97
CA SER A 161 -24.84 27.60 8.19
C SER A 161 -23.80 26.56 8.57
N ALA A 162 -23.87 25.99 9.78
CA ALA A 162 -22.86 25.07 10.27
C ALA A 162 -23.40 23.98 11.23
N LEU A 163 -22.76 22.82 11.19
CA LEU A 163 -22.91 21.74 12.18
C LEU A 163 -21.50 21.26 12.60
N GLY A 164 -21.21 21.24 13.90
CA GLY A 164 -19.89 20.97 14.46
C GLY A 164 -19.90 19.92 15.57
N PHE A 165 -18.81 19.16 15.64
CA PHE A 165 -18.59 18.10 16.62
C PHE A 165 -17.18 18.19 17.19
N HIS A 166 -17.05 18.04 18.50
CA HIS A 166 -15.76 18.09 19.21
C HIS A 166 -15.62 16.88 20.13
N TYR A 167 -14.45 16.27 20.10
CA TYR A 167 -14.09 15.15 20.97
C TYR A 167 -12.75 15.43 21.67
N ARG A 168 -12.65 14.97 22.92
CA ARG A 168 -11.42 15.04 23.71
C ARG A 168 -11.30 13.83 24.63
N ASN A 169 -10.13 13.21 24.64
CA ASN A 169 -9.77 12.17 25.60
C ASN A 169 -8.29 12.32 25.99
N GLY A 170 -8.04 12.65 27.25
CA GLY A 170 -6.68 12.94 27.73
C GLY A 170 -6.04 14.08 26.93
N SER A 171 -4.88 13.81 26.33
CA SER A 171 -4.15 14.76 25.47
C SER A 171 -4.64 14.78 24.01
N TYR A 172 -5.49 13.82 23.62
CA TYR A 172 -6.01 13.74 22.26
C TYR A 172 -7.27 14.61 22.12
N ALA A 173 -7.35 15.38 21.04
CA ALA A 173 -8.51 16.19 20.71
C ALA A 173 -8.70 16.25 19.19
N ALA A 174 -9.96 16.16 18.77
CA ALA A 174 -10.35 16.24 17.37
C ALA A 174 -11.67 17.00 17.23
N SER A 175 -11.84 17.75 16.14
CA SER A 175 -13.13 18.34 15.80
C SER A 175 -13.35 18.45 14.30
N VAL A 176 -14.62 18.44 13.91
CA VAL A 176 -15.06 18.64 12.53
C VAL A 176 -16.20 19.65 12.52
N HIS A 177 -16.18 20.52 11.52
CA HIS A 177 -17.30 21.42 11.23
C HIS A 177 -17.76 21.17 9.80
N ILE A 178 -19.05 21.24 9.55
CA ILE A 178 -19.68 21.14 8.25
C ILE A 178 -20.31 22.51 7.99
N GLU A 179 -19.72 23.28 7.08
CA GLU A 179 -20.18 24.59 6.65
C GLU A 179 -20.97 24.43 5.34
N ALA A 180 -22.17 24.99 5.26
CA ALA A 180 -23.05 24.88 4.10
C ALA A 180 -23.41 26.24 3.49
N ASP A 181 -23.25 26.36 2.17
CA ASP A 181 -23.66 27.53 1.38
C ASP A 181 -24.51 27.11 0.16
N PRO A 182 -25.77 27.54 0.02
CA PRO A 182 -26.53 28.34 1.00
C PRO A 182 -26.77 27.56 2.31
N PRO A 183 -26.98 28.26 3.44
CA PRO A 183 -27.33 27.64 4.71
C PRO A 183 -28.54 26.70 4.60
N ALA A 184 -28.60 25.69 5.45
CA ALA A 184 -29.79 24.86 5.59
C ALA A 184 -30.97 25.68 6.12
N ASP A 185 -32.19 25.35 5.70
CA ASP A 185 -33.39 25.99 6.23
C ASP A 185 -33.60 25.65 7.72
N LEU A 186 -33.12 24.49 8.15
CA LEU A 186 -33.07 24.06 9.55
C LEU A 186 -32.05 22.95 9.77
N VAL A 187 -31.64 22.80 11.03
CA VAL A 187 -30.83 21.67 11.53
C VAL A 187 -31.74 20.75 12.34
N ASP A 188 -31.94 19.51 11.89
CA ASP A 188 -32.82 18.51 12.54
C ASP A 188 -32.01 17.32 13.06
N GLY A 189 -31.73 17.34 14.36
CA GLY A 189 -30.74 16.43 14.96
C GLY A 189 -29.37 16.68 14.33
N ASP A 190 -28.72 15.63 13.85
CA ASP A 190 -27.42 15.73 13.18
C ASP A 190 -27.55 15.84 11.66
N ALA A 191 -28.60 16.51 11.17
CA ALA A 191 -28.84 16.67 9.74
C ALA A 191 -29.10 18.11 9.32
N LEU A 192 -28.56 18.45 8.15
CA LEU A 192 -28.85 19.68 7.42
C LEU A 192 -30.02 19.43 6.47
N VAL A 193 -31.02 20.33 6.49
CA VAL A 193 -32.28 20.15 5.75
C VAL A 193 -32.59 21.39 4.91
N TRP A 194 -32.85 21.18 3.62
CA TRP A 194 -33.34 22.20 2.69
C TRP A 194 -34.72 21.82 2.14
N ASN A 195 -35.69 22.72 2.26
CA ASN A 195 -37.04 22.59 1.75
C ASN A 195 -37.15 23.33 0.42
N LEU A 196 -37.03 22.59 -0.67
CA LEU A 196 -36.90 23.15 -2.00
C LEU A 196 -38.25 23.12 -2.72
N ARG A 197 -38.66 24.27 -3.27
CA ARG A 197 -39.72 24.34 -4.28
C ARG A 197 -39.07 24.41 -5.66
N LEU A 198 -39.34 23.42 -6.49
CA LEU A 198 -38.70 23.25 -7.80
C LEU A 198 -39.71 23.42 -8.93
N GLU A 199 -39.41 24.35 -9.83
CA GLU A 199 -40.13 24.59 -11.09
C GLU A 199 -39.42 23.91 -12.27
N ARG A 200 -40.14 23.73 -13.39
CA ARG A 200 -39.64 23.03 -14.56
C ARG A 200 -38.28 23.58 -15.02
N GLY A 201 -37.26 22.73 -15.03
CA GLY A 201 -35.90 23.09 -15.45
C GLY A 201 -35.09 23.86 -14.41
N GLN A 202 -35.66 24.16 -13.24
CA GLN A 202 -34.96 24.84 -12.15
C GLN A 202 -33.75 24.03 -11.70
N GLN A 203 -32.68 24.76 -11.40
CA GLN A 203 -31.45 24.24 -10.82
C GLN A 203 -31.30 24.79 -9.40
N TRP A 204 -30.70 23.98 -8.55
CA TRP A 204 -30.31 24.35 -7.20
C TRP A 204 -28.95 23.75 -6.91
N SER A 205 -28.11 24.45 -6.13
CA SER A 205 -26.80 23.96 -5.73
C SER A 205 -26.48 24.33 -4.29
N CYS A 206 -25.71 23.48 -3.63
CA CYS A 206 -25.12 23.74 -2.32
C CYS A 206 -23.67 23.26 -2.30
N GLU A 207 -22.82 24.06 -1.68
CA GLU A 207 -21.43 23.79 -1.39
C GLU A 207 -21.28 23.45 0.10
N LEU A 208 -20.58 22.35 0.37
CA LEU A 208 -20.30 21.82 1.70
C LEU A 208 -18.80 21.85 1.92
N SER A 209 -18.35 22.64 2.89
CA SER A 209 -16.96 22.73 3.33
C SER A 209 -16.81 22.06 4.69
N VAL A 210 -15.91 21.09 4.79
CA VAL A 210 -15.71 20.27 5.99
C VAL A 210 -14.26 20.41 6.48
N PRO A 211 -13.92 21.49 7.20
CA PRO A 211 -12.64 21.61 7.86
C PRO A 211 -12.49 20.61 9.02
N LEU A 212 -11.25 20.16 9.20
CA LEU A 212 -10.85 19.20 10.22
C LEU A 212 -9.89 19.87 11.19
N ARG A 213 -9.92 19.45 12.45
CA ARG A 213 -8.93 19.85 13.44
C ARG A 213 -8.44 18.63 14.20
N CYS A 214 -7.12 18.46 14.24
CA CYS A 214 -6.45 17.44 15.05
C CYS A 214 -5.45 18.13 15.97
N GLY A 215 -5.67 18.06 17.28
CA GLY A 215 -4.90 18.83 18.25
C GLY A 215 -5.00 20.35 18.05
N GLU A 216 -3.88 20.99 17.75
CA GLU A 216 -3.78 22.44 17.50
C GLU A 216 -3.79 22.83 16.01
N GLU A 217 -3.77 21.84 15.11
CA GLU A 217 -3.74 22.09 13.67
C GLU A 217 -5.16 22.17 13.10
N ASP A 218 -5.51 23.34 12.55
CA ASP A 218 -6.72 23.54 11.77
C ASP A 218 -6.42 23.28 10.28
N ARG A 219 -7.21 22.42 9.65
CA ARG A 219 -7.11 22.00 8.25
C ARG A 219 -8.37 22.44 7.52
N ARG A 220 -8.22 23.22 6.45
CA ARG A 220 -9.36 23.68 5.63
C ARG A 220 -9.30 23.04 4.24
N PRO A 221 -10.45 22.57 3.72
CA PRO A 221 -10.49 22.02 2.37
C PRO A 221 -10.23 23.13 1.34
N VAL A 222 -9.62 22.75 0.22
CA VAL A 222 -9.41 23.63 -0.93
C VAL A 222 -10.56 23.42 -1.92
N VAL A 223 -11.28 24.49 -2.27
CA VAL A 223 -12.35 24.46 -3.28
C VAL A 223 -11.75 24.30 -4.68
N ARG A 224 -12.26 23.36 -5.49
CA ARG A 224 -11.72 23.01 -6.82
C ARG A 224 -12.83 22.69 -7.82
N GLY A 225 -12.57 22.97 -9.10
CA GLY A 225 -13.32 22.44 -10.24
C GLY A 225 -12.78 21.10 -10.73
N PHE A 226 -13.59 20.32 -11.46
CA PHE A 226 -13.08 19.12 -12.15
C PHE A 226 -12.11 19.51 -13.25
N GLY A 227 -10.97 18.82 -13.31
CA GLY A 227 -9.91 19.10 -14.28
C GLY A 227 -9.03 20.30 -13.91
N GLU A 228 -9.31 20.99 -12.80
CA GLU A 228 -8.33 21.90 -12.20
C GLU A 228 -7.27 21.03 -11.51
N ALA A 229 -6.10 20.94 -12.15
CA ALA A 229 -4.96 20.22 -11.58
C ALA A 229 -4.60 20.80 -10.22
N PHE A 230 -4.16 19.94 -9.31
CA PHE A 230 -3.46 20.41 -8.14
C PHE A 230 -2.10 20.97 -8.58
N ASP A 231 -2.07 22.26 -8.93
CA ASP A 231 -0.80 22.96 -9.13
C ASP A 231 -0.25 23.33 -7.75
N HIS A 232 0.44 22.37 -7.12
CA HIS A 232 1.26 22.63 -5.94
C HIS A 232 2.48 23.52 -6.25
N GLY A 233 2.62 23.96 -7.51
CA GLY A 233 3.77 24.65 -8.04
C GLY A 233 4.85 23.68 -8.55
N PRO A 234 5.81 24.19 -9.35
CA PRO A 234 6.93 23.41 -9.88
C PRO A 234 7.93 22.94 -8.80
N GLU A 235 7.76 23.40 -7.56
CA GLU A 235 8.59 23.00 -6.42
C GLU A 235 8.03 21.80 -5.65
N ASP A 236 6.80 21.40 -5.94
CA ASP A 236 6.18 20.24 -5.31
C ASP A 236 6.92 18.95 -5.70
N PRO A 237 7.38 18.14 -4.73
CA PRO A 237 8.14 16.93 -5.02
C PRO A 237 7.38 15.89 -5.84
N SER A 238 6.04 15.88 -5.83
CA SER A 238 5.24 14.95 -6.61
C SER A 238 5.01 15.43 -8.04
N THR A 239 4.85 16.74 -8.24
CA THR A 239 4.99 17.39 -9.55
C THR A 239 6.38 17.15 -10.11
N ARG A 240 7.43 17.26 -9.29
CA ARG A 240 8.82 16.95 -9.68
C ARG A 240 8.97 15.47 -10.04
N TRP A 241 8.50 14.54 -9.22
CA TRP A 241 8.57 13.11 -9.55
C TRP A 241 7.79 12.78 -10.84
N ALA A 242 6.60 13.35 -11.01
CA ALA A 242 5.79 13.17 -12.22
C ALA A 242 6.45 13.79 -13.47
N ALA A 243 7.24 14.85 -13.30
CA ALA A 243 8.02 15.48 -14.36
C ALA A 243 9.36 14.79 -14.63
N GLU A 244 9.99 14.20 -13.61
CA GLU A 244 11.29 13.54 -13.68
C GLU A 244 11.19 12.06 -14.03
N LYS A 245 10.03 11.42 -13.86
CA LYS A 245 9.85 10.02 -14.23
C LYS A 245 10.08 9.84 -15.74
N PRO A 246 10.54 8.65 -16.16
CA PRO A 246 10.68 8.36 -17.57
C PRO A 246 9.40 8.53 -18.39
N ASN A 247 9.59 8.81 -19.67
CA ASN A 247 8.50 8.78 -20.65
C ASN A 247 8.45 7.40 -21.29
N LEU A 248 7.32 6.71 -21.10
CA LEU A 248 7.08 5.41 -21.71
C LEU A 248 6.48 5.59 -23.10
N HIS A 249 7.14 5.01 -24.10
CA HIS A 249 6.63 4.77 -25.43
C HIS A 249 6.33 3.28 -25.57
N ALA A 250 5.05 2.91 -25.70
CA ALA A 250 4.65 1.52 -25.87
C ALA A 250 3.70 1.39 -27.06
N GLU A 251 3.88 0.33 -27.86
CA GLU A 251 2.95 0.00 -28.96
C GLU A 251 1.59 -0.47 -28.46
N THR A 252 1.55 -1.08 -27.28
CA THR A 252 0.29 -1.50 -26.64
C THR A 252 -0.27 -0.43 -25.71
N ASP A 253 -1.59 -0.23 -25.81
CA ASP A 253 -2.31 0.63 -24.86
C ASP A 253 -2.28 0.05 -23.45
N LEU A 254 -2.25 -1.29 -23.31
CA LEU A 254 -2.18 -1.96 -22.01
C LEU A 254 -1.02 -1.47 -21.14
N LEU A 255 0.20 -1.54 -21.67
CA LEU A 255 1.37 -1.14 -20.91
C LEU A 255 1.36 0.36 -20.62
N ARG A 256 0.88 1.17 -21.58
CA ARG A 256 0.75 2.62 -21.44
C ARG A 256 -0.23 3.00 -20.34
N ASP A 257 -1.41 2.39 -20.33
CA ASP A 257 -2.48 2.68 -19.38
C ASP A 257 -2.10 2.22 -17.98
N VAL A 258 -1.48 1.04 -17.83
CA VAL A 258 -0.99 0.55 -16.53
C VAL A 258 0.12 1.44 -15.99
N TYR A 259 1.11 1.79 -16.82
CA TYR A 259 2.21 2.67 -16.42
C TYR A 259 1.70 4.04 -15.95
N HIS A 260 0.78 4.63 -16.72
CA HIS A 260 0.16 5.91 -16.39
C HIS A 260 -0.67 5.84 -15.10
N ARG A 261 -1.48 4.79 -14.94
CA ARG A 261 -2.27 4.56 -13.72
C ARG A 261 -1.40 4.37 -12.49
N SER A 262 -0.37 3.52 -12.58
CA SER A 262 0.63 3.31 -11.52
C SER A 262 1.28 4.63 -11.07
N ALA A 263 1.65 5.49 -12.01
CA ALA A 263 2.26 6.78 -11.69
C ALA A 263 1.30 7.71 -10.93
N ILE A 264 0.04 7.81 -11.38
CA ILE A 264 -1.00 8.60 -10.70
C ILE A 264 -1.24 8.08 -9.27
N ASP A 265 -1.37 6.77 -9.12
CA ASP A 265 -1.68 6.16 -7.84
C ASP A 265 -0.55 6.39 -6.83
N LEU A 266 0.71 6.20 -7.23
CA LEU A 266 1.88 6.49 -6.38
C LEU A 266 1.91 7.95 -5.93
N VAL A 267 1.73 8.90 -6.85
CA VAL A 267 1.70 10.35 -6.54
C VAL A 267 0.58 10.71 -5.55
N SER A 268 -0.58 10.06 -5.68
CA SER A 268 -1.71 10.30 -4.77
C SER A 268 -1.41 9.89 -3.33
N MET A 269 -0.65 8.80 -3.16
CA MET A 269 -0.29 8.23 -1.86
C MET A 269 0.94 8.88 -1.21
N ARG A 270 1.43 10.00 -1.74
CA ARG A 270 2.63 10.69 -1.21
C ARG A 270 2.45 11.12 0.25
N LEU A 271 3.53 11.02 1.00
CA LEU A 271 3.71 11.60 2.32
C LEU A 271 4.90 12.54 2.25
N GLU A 272 4.67 13.80 2.61
CA GLU A 272 5.72 14.80 2.73
C GLU A 272 6.12 14.93 4.19
N LYS A 273 7.42 14.89 4.45
CA LYS A 273 7.99 15.07 5.78
C LYS A 273 9.19 16.00 5.72
N THR A 274 9.44 16.70 6.82
CA THR A 274 10.69 17.43 7.01
C THR A 274 11.50 16.72 8.10
N ILE A 275 12.63 16.12 7.73
CA ILE A 275 13.51 15.39 8.64
C ILE A 275 14.81 16.18 8.79
N ALA A 276 15.11 16.62 10.01
CA ALA A 276 16.31 17.43 10.29
C ALA A 276 16.45 18.68 9.38
N GLY A 277 15.32 19.31 9.03
CA GLY A 277 15.29 20.48 8.14
C GLY A 277 15.29 20.15 6.65
N GLU A 278 15.39 18.87 6.28
CA GLU A 278 15.40 18.40 4.90
C GLU A 278 14.00 17.90 4.48
N PRO A 279 13.37 18.46 3.44
CA PRO A 279 12.12 17.94 2.90
C PRO A 279 12.38 16.61 2.20
N VAL A 280 11.57 15.61 2.51
CA VAL A 280 11.65 14.26 1.95
C VAL A 280 10.26 13.75 1.59
N VAL A 281 10.22 12.91 0.56
CA VAL A 281 9.00 12.23 0.12
C VAL A 281 9.16 10.72 0.21
N LEU A 282 8.09 10.09 0.64
CA LEU A 282 7.87 8.66 0.64
C LEU A 282 6.41 8.39 0.28
N PHE A 283 6.07 7.15 0.00
CA PHE A 283 4.68 6.77 -0.21
C PHE A 283 4.10 6.15 1.05
N SER A 284 2.83 6.43 1.32
CA SER A 284 2.04 5.64 2.25
C SER A 284 1.74 4.25 1.67
N ALA A 285 1.31 3.30 2.49
CA ALA A 285 1.11 1.92 2.02
C ALA A 285 -0.15 1.73 1.18
N GLY A 286 -1.32 2.23 1.58
CA GLY A 286 -2.53 2.08 0.77
C GLY A 286 -3.84 2.51 1.41
N LEU A 287 -4.82 2.82 0.57
CA LEU A 287 -6.18 3.18 0.97
C LEU A 287 -7.04 1.92 1.18
N PRO A 288 -7.90 1.84 2.23
CA PRO A 288 -8.17 2.87 3.23
C PRO A 288 -7.35 2.78 4.52
N TRP A 289 -6.66 1.68 4.78
CA TRP A 289 -6.20 1.37 6.14
C TRP A 289 -4.72 1.65 6.44
N PHE A 290 -3.94 2.00 5.42
CA PHE A 290 -2.49 2.03 5.51
C PHE A 290 -1.91 3.35 4.98
N LEU A 291 -2.66 4.46 5.09
CA LEU A 291 -2.23 5.81 4.69
C LEU A 291 -1.25 6.45 5.69
N THR A 292 -0.19 5.73 6.03
CA THR A 292 0.90 6.18 6.90
C THR A 292 2.24 5.55 6.47
N THR A 293 3.32 5.87 7.20
CA THR A 293 4.64 5.27 6.97
C THR A 293 4.69 3.82 7.44
N PHE A 294 4.77 2.91 6.48
CA PHE A 294 5.07 1.49 6.66
C PHE A 294 6.48 1.21 6.17
N GLY A 295 7.35 0.69 7.04
CA GLY A 295 8.75 0.43 6.71
C GLY A 295 8.89 -0.48 5.51
N ARG A 296 8.24 -1.65 5.54
CA ARG A 296 8.35 -2.67 4.49
C ARG A 296 7.81 -2.17 3.14
N ASP A 297 6.58 -1.69 3.13
CA ASP A 297 5.90 -1.19 1.93
C ASP A 297 6.69 -0.05 1.30
N THR A 298 7.18 0.87 2.13
CA THR A 298 8.02 2.00 1.66
C THR A 298 9.31 1.49 1.02
N LEU A 299 10.00 0.53 1.64
CA LEU A 299 11.26 -0.01 1.13
C LEU A 299 11.08 -0.77 -0.19
N ILE A 300 10.05 -1.62 -0.28
CA ILE A 300 9.77 -2.40 -1.50
C ILE A 300 9.29 -1.47 -2.62
N THR A 301 8.38 -0.55 -2.34
CA THR A 301 7.91 0.42 -3.35
C THR A 301 9.08 1.24 -3.88
N ALA A 302 9.93 1.77 -2.99
CA ALA A 302 11.11 2.52 -3.39
C ALA A 302 12.06 1.72 -4.30
N TYR A 303 12.26 0.43 -4.00
CA TYR A 303 13.06 -0.48 -4.83
C TYR A 303 12.42 -0.67 -6.21
N GLN A 304 11.10 -0.92 -6.26
CA GLN A 304 10.34 -1.11 -7.49
C GLN A 304 10.36 0.14 -8.39
N THR A 305 10.42 1.34 -7.79
CA THR A 305 10.36 2.62 -8.51
C THR A 305 11.72 3.20 -8.89
N MET A 306 12.84 2.51 -8.63
CA MET A 306 14.19 3.08 -8.84
C MET A 306 14.44 3.61 -10.26
N THR A 307 13.88 2.95 -11.30
CA THR A 307 13.96 3.41 -12.70
C THR A 307 13.21 4.71 -12.95
N CYS A 308 12.28 5.09 -12.07
CA CYS A 308 11.49 6.31 -12.15
C CYS A 308 12.07 7.47 -11.32
N GLY A 309 13.25 7.30 -10.75
CA GLY A 309 13.90 8.31 -9.92
C GLY A 309 14.16 7.82 -8.50
N SER A 310 15.19 8.39 -7.87
CA SER A 310 15.70 7.95 -6.58
C SER A 310 15.17 8.73 -5.38
N GLN A 311 14.35 9.77 -5.59
CA GLN A 311 13.89 10.66 -4.51
C GLN A 311 13.08 9.94 -3.44
N VAL A 312 12.23 8.99 -3.85
CA VAL A 312 11.42 8.17 -2.93
C VAL A 312 12.32 7.25 -2.10
N ALA A 313 13.31 6.61 -2.75
CA ALA A 313 14.29 5.79 -2.05
C ALA A 313 15.13 6.61 -1.07
N ARG A 314 15.54 7.81 -1.47
CA ARG A 314 16.26 8.76 -0.62
C ARG A 314 15.45 9.13 0.62
N GLY A 315 14.17 9.50 0.44
CA GLY A 315 13.28 9.85 1.53
C GLY A 315 13.01 8.68 2.47
N ALA A 316 12.77 7.48 1.91
CA ALA A 316 12.64 6.24 2.67
C ALA A 316 13.85 5.98 3.56
N LEU A 317 15.06 6.05 3.01
CA LEU A 317 16.31 5.81 3.73
C LEU A 317 16.48 6.79 4.89
N ILE A 318 16.26 8.10 4.65
CA ILE A 318 16.40 9.15 5.66
C ILE A 318 15.36 9.03 6.78
N VAL A 319 14.08 8.86 6.42
CA VAL A 319 12.98 8.75 7.42
C VAL A 319 13.17 7.52 8.29
N LEU A 320 13.45 6.36 7.69
CA LEU A 320 13.61 5.11 8.43
C LEU A 320 14.89 5.09 9.27
N ALA A 321 15.99 5.68 8.79
CA ALA A 321 17.20 5.86 9.59
C ALA A 321 16.99 6.79 10.79
N ARG A 322 16.20 7.86 10.62
CA ARG A 322 15.87 8.78 11.72
C ARG A 322 15.11 8.09 12.84
N HIS A 323 14.24 7.15 12.48
CA HIS A 323 13.44 6.36 13.42
C HIS A 323 14.03 4.97 13.70
N GLN A 324 15.29 4.69 13.35
CA GLN A 324 15.93 3.42 13.71
C GLN A 324 15.98 3.28 15.23
N ALA A 325 15.62 2.11 15.75
CA ALA A 325 15.55 1.84 17.18
C ALA A 325 16.92 2.02 17.84
N ARG A 326 16.93 2.60 19.05
CA ARG A 326 18.15 2.87 19.84
C ARG A 326 18.13 2.24 21.22
N VAL A 327 16.96 1.77 21.66
CA VAL A 327 16.73 1.22 22.99
C VAL A 327 15.98 -0.10 22.85
N PHE A 328 15.90 -0.84 23.95
CA PHE A 328 14.97 -1.95 24.07
C PHE A 328 13.65 -1.46 24.65
N ASP A 329 12.55 -1.87 24.03
CA ASP A 329 11.20 -1.68 24.56
C ASP A 329 10.30 -2.81 24.04
N ASP A 330 9.87 -3.69 24.94
CA ASP A 330 9.07 -4.87 24.63
C ASP A 330 7.69 -4.49 24.07
N PHE A 331 7.09 -3.39 24.55
CA PHE A 331 5.75 -3.00 24.10
C PHE A 331 5.75 -2.63 22.62
N THR A 332 6.80 -1.97 22.14
CA THR A 332 6.92 -1.55 20.74
C THR A 332 7.81 -2.47 19.90
N ASP A 333 8.23 -3.63 20.44
CA ASP A 333 9.16 -4.58 19.81
C ASP A 333 10.51 -3.94 19.40
N GLN A 334 10.94 -2.90 20.12
CA GLN A 334 12.19 -2.18 19.85
C GLN A 334 13.41 -2.98 20.27
N GLU A 335 14.39 -3.05 19.37
CA GLU A 335 15.73 -3.56 19.62
C GLU A 335 16.74 -2.63 18.92
N PRO A 336 17.86 -2.23 19.56
CA PRO A 336 18.81 -1.31 18.96
C PRO A 336 19.28 -1.75 17.57
N GLY A 337 19.17 -0.85 16.59
CA GLY A 337 19.53 -1.09 15.18
C GLY A 337 18.36 -1.56 14.29
N LYS A 338 17.23 -1.96 14.86
CA LYS A 338 16.06 -2.43 14.10
C LYS A 338 15.34 -1.27 13.37
N ILE A 339 14.84 -1.54 12.16
CA ILE A 339 14.01 -0.60 11.39
C ILE A 339 12.53 -0.88 11.65
N LEU A 340 11.74 0.18 11.82
CA LEU A 340 10.32 0.09 12.21
C LEU A 340 9.45 -0.67 11.19
N HIS A 341 8.37 -1.26 11.71
CA HIS A 341 7.26 -1.82 10.94
C HIS A 341 6.35 -0.70 10.43
N GLU A 342 5.79 0.10 11.34
CA GLU A 342 4.90 1.21 10.98
C GLU A 342 4.91 2.32 12.05
N TYR A 343 4.41 3.49 11.67
CA TYR A 343 4.22 4.65 12.54
C TYR A 343 2.78 5.16 12.40
N ARG A 344 2.05 5.31 13.50
CA ARG A 344 0.65 5.76 13.55
C ARG A 344 0.49 7.03 14.37
N SER A 345 -0.50 7.83 13.98
CA SER A 345 -0.84 9.11 14.61
C SER A 345 -2.17 9.09 15.36
N GLY A 346 -2.94 8.00 15.27
CA GLY A 346 -4.26 7.91 15.91
C GLY A 346 -4.23 7.97 17.44
N GLU A 347 -5.39 8.24 18.03
CA GLU A 347 -5.63 8.36 19.48
C GLU A 347 -4.97 7.22 20.27
N LEU A 348 -5.20 5.96 19.87
CA LEU A 348 -4.74 4.80 20.63
C LEU A 348 -3.22 4.70 20.68
N SER A 349 -2.55 5.11 19.59
CA SER A 349 -1.09 5.13 19.52
C SER A 349 -0.52 6.33 20.28
N GLN A 350 -1.20 7.47 20.26
CA GLN A 350 -0.78 8.66 21.03
C GLN A 350 -0.88 8.46 22.54
N LEU A 351 -1.94 7.78 23.01
CA LEU A 351 -2.17 7.49 24.42
C LEU A 351 -1.40 6.25 24.92
N GLY A 352 -0.64 5.58 24.06
CA GLY A 352 0.16 4.40 24.41
C GLY A 352 -0.68 3.14 24.65
N VAL A 353 -1.93 3.09 24.17
CA VAL A 353 -2.79 1.90 24.21
C VAL A 353 -2.36 0.88 23.17
N LYS A 354 -1.89 1.34 22.01
CA LYS A 354 -1.34 0.53 20.92
C LYS A 354 0.13 0.88 20.66
N PRO A 355 0.96 -0.06 20.19
CA PRO A 355 2.43 0.10 20.16
C PRO A 355 2.97 0.90 18.96
N TYR A 356 2.12 1.54 18.16
CA TYR A 356 2.48 2.04 16.83
C TYR A 356 3.12 3.43 16.79
N ARG A 357 3.88 3.84 17.81
CA ARG A 357 4.54 5.17 17.84
C ARG A 357 6.03 5.15 18.25
N PRO A 358 6.94 4.61 17.41
CA PRO A 358 6.73 3.68 16.29
C PRO A 358 6.64 2.22 16.78
N TYR A 359 6.11 1.32 15.95
CA TYR A 359 6.15 -0.13 16.18
C TYR A 359 7.25 -0.80 15.35
N TYR A 360 7.93 -1.80 15.91
CA TYR A 360 9.09 -2.47 15.31
C TYR A 360 8.88 -3.98 15.15
N GLY A 361 7.63 -4.46 15.09
CA GLY A 361 7.32 -5.86 14.80
C GLY A 361 7.54 -6.26 13.34
N ALA A 362 8.75 -6.07 12.83
CA ALA A 362 9.18 -6.48 11.50
C ALA A 362 10.61 -7.05 11.53
N ALA A 363 10.80 -8.27 11.08
CA ALA A 363 12.11 -8.93 11.00
C ALA A 363 12.88 -8.59 9.72
N ASP A 364 12.14 -8.30 8.65
CA ASP A 364 12.63 -8.14 7.29
C ASP A 364 13.03 -6.71 6.94
N THR A 365 12.38 -5.70 7.53
CA THR A 365 12.62 -4.26 7.26
C THR A 365 14.07 -3.86 7.43
N THR A 366 14.78 -4.40 8.43
CA THR A 366 16.18 -4.06 8.68
C THR A 366 17.10 -4.51 7.54
N ALA A 367 16.89 -5.73 7.01
CA ALA A 367 17.64 -6.23 5.87
C ALA A 367 17.22 -5.51 4.56
N LEU A 368 15.92 -5.29 4.36
CA LEU A 368 15.39 -4.56 3.21
C LEU A 368 15.91 -3.11 3.15
N TRP A 369 16.11 -2.45 4.29
CA TRP A 369 16.69 -1.12 4.35
C TRP A 369 18.14 -1.12 3.83
N LEU A 370 18.94 -2.11 4.21
CA LEU A 370 20.31 -2.28 3.70
C LEU A 370 20.33 -2.59 2.20
N ILE A 371 19.37 -3.40 1.72
CA ILE A 371 19.23 -3.71 0.29
C ILE A 371 18.95 -2.43 -0.51
N LEU A 372 17.93 -1.66 -0.10
CA LEU A 372 17.59 -0.39 -0.74
C LEU A 372 18.75 0.60 -0.65
N PHE A 373 19.50 0.60 0.44
CA PHE A 373 20.61 1.54 0.65
C PHE A 373 21.75 1.35 -0.35
N SER A 374 22.16 0.10 -0.61
CA SER A 374 23.11 -0.20 -1.69
C SER A 374 22.49 0.07 -3.06
N GLU A 375 21.24 -0.32 -3.29
CA GLU A 375 20.57 -0.10 -4.58
C GLU A 375 20.51 1.40 -4.92
N TYR A 376 20.14 2.24 -3.94
CA TYR A 376 20.15 3.70 -4.08
C TYR A 376 21.53 4.20 -4.51
N TRP A 377 22.60 3.74 -3.86
CA TRP A 377 23.96 4.14 -4.23
C TRP A 377 24.34 3.69 -5.64
N ARG A 378 23.97 2.45 -6.03
CA ARG A 378 24.26 1.94 -7.39
C ARG A 378 23.63 2.83 -8.46
N TRP A 379 22.40 3.29 -8.26
CA TRP A 379 21.67 4.15 -9.19
C TRP A 379 22.10 5.62 -9.17
N THR A 380 22.49 6.16 -8.01
CA THR A 380 22.74 7.61 -7.85
C THR A 380 24.21 7.99 -7.77
N ARG A 381 25.06 7.06 -7.32
CA ARG A 381 26.44 7.31 -6.88
C ARG A 381 26.56 8.39 -5.79
N ASP A 382 25.46 8.66 -5.06
CA ASP A 382 25.41 9.60 -3.95
C ASP A 382 26.18 9.06 -2.74
N THR A 383 27.49 9.28 -2.80
CA THR A 383 28.45 8.84 -1.78
C THR A 383 28.32 9.68 -0.51
N GLU A 384 27.85 10.93 -0.62
CA GLU A 384 27.64 11.79 0.53
C GLU A 384 26.58 11.21 1.48
N LEU A 385 25.39 10.87 0.95
CA LEU A 385 24.33 10.28 1.76
C LEU A 385 24.75 8.93 2.35
N VAL A 386 25.45 8.11 1.56
CA VAL A 386 25.90 6.78 1.99
C VAL A 386 26.93 6.85 3.10
N CYS A 387 27.86 7.81 3.05
CA CYS A 387 28.78 8.05 4.14
C CYS A 387 28.07 8.62 5.37
N ARG A 388 27.10 9.52 5.17
CA ARG A 388 26.29 10.12 6.25
C ARG A 388 25.48 9.09 7.03
N LEU A 389 24.93 8.07 6.36
CA LEU A 389 24.10 7.03 6.98
C LEU A 389 24.87 5.74 7.35
N ARG A 390 26.22 5.76 7.30
CA ARG A 390 27.05 4.59 7.63
C ARG A 390 26.76 4.02 9.02
N GLU A 391 26.65 4.87 10.03
CA GLU A 391 26.40 4.41 11.41
C GLU A 391 25.06 3.67 11.54
N ASN A 392 24.04 4.10 10.79
CA ASN A 392 22.73 3.43 10.75
C ASN A 392 22.85 2.05 10.10
N ALA A 393 23.61 1.94 9.00
CA ALA A 393 23.85 0.66 8.33
C ALA A 393 24.62 -0.33 9.22
N GLU A 394 25.66 0.14 9.92
CA GLU A 394 26.39 -0.67 10.89
C GLU A 394 25.51 -1.08 12.08
N ALA A 395 24.59 -0.21 12.54
CA ALA A 395 23.62 -0.55 13.58
C ALA A 395 22.63 -1.63 13.13
N ALA A 396 22.16 -1.56 11.88
CA ALA A 396 21.31 -2.57 11.28
C ALA A 396 22.03 -3.92 11.16
N LEU A 397 23.28 -3.94 10.70
CA LEU A 397 24.11 -5.15 10.68
C LEU A 397 24.33 -5.74 12.08
N ARG A 398 24.61 -4.88 13.07
CA ARG A 398 24.73 -5.33 14.47
C ARG A 398 23.43 -5.92 15.00
N TRP A 399 22.28 -5.37 14.63
CA TRP A 399 20.98 -5.96 14.99
C TRP A 399 20.82 -7.34 14.38
N ILE A 400 21.07 -7.49 13.07
CA ILE A 400 21.02 -8.79 12.36
C ILE A 400 21.87 -9.83 13.10
N ASP A 401 23.12 -9.51 13.42
CA ASP A 401 24.08 -10.46 13.98
C ASP A 401 23.89 -10.76 15.48
N ARG A 402 23.14 -9.93 16.23
CA ARG A 402 23.05 -10.06 17.70
C ARG A 402 21.64 -10.21 18.25
N HIS A 403 20.67 -9.52 17.65
CA HIS A 403 19.30 -9.43 18.17
C HIS A 403 18.31 -10.14 17.24
N GLY A 404 18.60 -10.13 15.94
CA GLY A 404 17.91 -10.95 14.94
C GLY A 404 18.18 -12.44 15.16
N ASP A 405 19.42 -12.83 15.43
CA ASP A 405 19.82 -14.19 15.78
C ASP A 405 19.69 -14.42 17.30
N ARG A 406 18.49 -14.80 17.75
CA ARG A 406 18.14 -14.82 19.19
C ARG A 406 18.79 -15.97 19.94
N ASP A 407 19.06 -17.09 19.27
CA ASP A 407 19.63 -18.29 19.87
C ASP A 407 21.02 -18.67 19.35
N GLY A 408 21.57 -17.89 18.42
CA GLY A 408 22.95 -18.01 17.96
C GLY A 408 23.15 -19.11 16.90
N ASP A 409 22.07 -19.62 16.30
CA ASP A 409 22.15 -20.61 15.23
C ASP A 409 22.49 -19.99 13.85
N GLY A 410 22.49 -18.67 13.77
CA GLY A 410 22.86 -17.89 12.61
C GLY A 410 21.71 -17.60 11.65
N TYR A 411 20.45 -17.69 12.11
CA TYR A 411 19.26 -17.25 11.39
C TYR A 411 18.60 -16.05 12.07
N VAL A 412 18.05 -15.13 11.27
CA VAL A 412 17.26 -14.01 11.78
C VAL A 412 15.84 -14.49 12.08
N GLU A 413 15.40 -14.25 13.30
CA GLU A 413 14.15 -14.74 13.85
C GLU A 413 13.23 -13.61 14.32
N TYR A 414 11.93 -13.90 14.34
CA TYR A 414 10.96 -13.09 15.05
C TYR A 414 10.15 -13.86 16.07
N GLY A 415 9.70 -13.11 17.07
CA GLY A 415 8.70 -13.52 18.04
C GLY A 415 8.33 -12.29 18.83
N THR A 416 7.06 -11.89 18.76
CA THR A 416 6.57 -10.67 19.40
C THR A 416 6.85 -10.67 20.89
N ARG A 417 7.40 -9.57 21.39
CA ARG A 417 7.50 -9.26 22.82
C ARG A 417 6.32 -8.41 23.28
N SER A 418 5.66 -7.73 22.35
CA SER A 418 4.51 -6.90 22.64
C SER A 418 3.27 -7.74 22.93
N THR A 419 2.54 -7.36 23.98
CA THR A 419 1.21 -7.91 24.28
C THR A 419 0.13 -7.47 23.30
N GLN A 420 0.43 -6.46 22.46
CA GLN A 420 -0.46 -5.88 21.44
C GLN A 420 0.19 -5.93 20.03
N GLY A 421 1.29 -6.66 19.87
CA GLY A 421 2.06 -6.74 18.63
C GLY A 421 1.59 -7.84 17.68
N LEU A 422 2.15 -7.82 16.48
CA LEU A 422 1.88 -8.80 15.43
C LEU A 422 2.55 -10.14 15.76
N GLY A 423 1.80 -11.24 15.60
CA GLY A 423 2.35 -12.59 15.79
C GLY A 423 3.40 -12.94 14.74
N ASN A 424 3.05 -12.75 13.47
CA ASN A 424 3.98 -12.85 12.35
C ASN A 424 4.59 -11.47 12.05
N GLN A 425 5.92 -11.39 11.98
CA GLN A 425 6.66 -10.14 11.75
C GLN A 425 7.41 -10.15 10.41
N CYS A 426 6.90 -10.91 9.43
CA CYS A 426 7.37 -10.92 8.05
C CYS A 426 6.31 -10.30 7.14
N TRP A 427 6.55 -10.23 5.82
CA TRP A 427 5.56 -9.69 4.87
C TRP A 427 4.20 -10.41 4.92
N ARG A 428 4.16 -11.66 5.40
CA ARG A 428 2.93 -12.41 5.69
C ARG A 428 2.50 -12.26 7.14
N ASP A 429 2.14 -11.04 7.52
CA ASP A 429 1.86 -10.67 8.90
C ASP A 429 0.45 -11.05 9.41
N SER A 430 -0.36 -11.77 8.62
CA SER A 430 -1.62 -12.34 9.12
C SER A 430 -1.38 -13.46 10.13
N PRO A 431 -2.30 -13.70 11.08
CA PRO A 431 -2.13 -14.74 12.11
C PRO A 431 -1.84 -16.15 11.58
N ASP A 432 -2.34 -16.46 10.38
CA ASP A 432 -2.22 -17.75 9.68
C ASP A 432 -1.27 -17.71 8.47
N GLY A 433 -0.59 -16.58 8.23
CA GLY A 433 0.24 -16.37 7.04
C GLY A 433 1.47 -17.29 6.94
N VAL A 434 1.91 -17.85 8.07
CA VAL A 434 2.95 -18.86 8.16
C VAL A 434 2.38 -20.08 8.89
N GLN A 435 2.25 -21.19 8.18
CA GLN A 435 1.66 -22.44 8.67
C GLN A 435 2.35 -23.65 8.04
N TYR A 436 2.26 -24.81 8.69
CA TYR A 436 2.64 -26.11 8.11
C TYR A 436 1.69 -26.54 7.01
N ALA A 437 2.11 -27.52 6.20
CA ALA A 437 1.31 -28.03 5.08
C ALA A 437 -0.05 -28.59 5.52
N ASP A 438 -0.15 -29.06 6.77
CA ASP A 438 -1.38 -29.54 7.39
C ASP A 438 -2.28 -28.44 8.00
N GLY A 439 -1.85 -27.17 7.90
CA GLY A 439 -2.54 -26.01 8.45
C GLY A 439 -2.22 -25.70 9.91
N THR A 440 -1.32 -26.45 10.55
CA THR A 440 -0.90 -26.18 11.93
C THR A 440 -0.10 -24.87 12.01
N ILE A 441 -0.35 -24.06 13.04
CA ILE A 441 0.41 -22.83 13.30
C ILE A 441 1.70 -23.17 14.06
N PRO A 442 2.88 -22.77 13.56
CA PRO A 442 4.18 -23.02 14.21
C PRO A 442 4.34 -22.28 15.53
N VAL A 443 5.25 -22.80 16.36
CA VAL A 443 5.65 -22.14 17.61
C VAL A 443 6.71 -21.08 17.34
N LEU A 444 6.64 -19.96 18.06
CA LEU A 444 7.66 -18.90 18.04
C LEU A 444 8.93 -19.32 18.81
N PRO A 445 10.09 -18.71 18.50
CA PRO A 445 10.33 -17.77 17.40
C PRO A 445 10.35 -18.47 16.03
N ILE A 446 10.19 -17.72 14.94
CA ILE A 446 10.20 -18.24 13.57
C ILE A 446 11.29 -17.55 12.76
N ALA A 447 12.07 -18.33 12.01
CA ALA A 447 13.03 -17.85 11.01
C ALA A 447 12.49 -18.11 9.59
N THR A 448 11.80 -17.14 9.00
CA THR A 448 11.25 -17.30 7.63
C THR A 448 12.34 -17.22 6.57
N CYS A 449 12.15 -17.93 5.45
CA CYS A 449 13.16 -18.13 4.44
C CYS A 449 13.54 -16.83 3.71
N GLU A 450 12.56 -15.98 3.38
CA GLU A 450 12.81 -14.71 2.69
C GLU A 450 13.65 -13.76 3.54
N THR A 451 13.45 -13.72 4.87
CA THR A 451 14.29 -12.92 5.77
C THR A 451 15.75 -13.38 5.73
N GLN A 452 16.01 -14.69 5.58
CA GLN A 452 17.37 -15.21 5.43
C GLN A 452 17.96 -14.83 4.07
N GLY A 453 17.15 -14.91 3.01
CA GLY A 453 17.51 -14.41 1.67
C GLY A 453 17.87 -12.92 1.71
N TYR A 454 17.04 -12.08 2.32
CA TYR A 454 17.32 -10.65 2.46
C TYR A 454 18.57 -10.39 3.29
N THR A 455 18.81 -11.16 4.34
CA THR A 455 20.02 -11.05 5.16
C THR A 455 21.27 -11.38 4.35
N PHE A 456 21.20 -12.43 3.51
CA PHE A 456 22.27 -12.78 2.58
C PHE A 456 22.57 -11.65 1.59
N ASP A 457 21.53 -11.11 0.92
CA ASP A 457 21.70 -10.02 -0.04
C ASP A 457 22.20 -8.74 0.63
N ALA A 458 21.64 -8.36 1.78
CA ALA A 458 22.07 -7.22 2.58
C ALA A 458 23.57 -7.30 2.93
N LYS A 459 24.08 -8.47 3.34
CA LYS A 459 25.52 -8.63 3.64
C LYS A 459 26.39 -8.45 2.40
N LEU A 460 25.99 -8.98 1.24
CA LEU A 460 26.73 -8.78 -0.01
C LEU A 460 26.74 -7.32 -0.46
N ARG A 461 25.58 -6.65 -0.37
CA ARG A 461 25.40 -5.24 -0.70
C ARG A 461 26.15 -4.30 0.24
N MET A 462 26.18 -4.60 1.53
CA MET A 462 27.02 -3.84 2.46
C MET A 462 28.51 -4.09 2.23
N ALA A 463 28.90 -5.28 1.74
CA ALA A 463 30.28 -5.52 1.32
C ALA A 463 30.66 -4.70 0.06
N GLU A 464 29.72 -4.49 -0.86
CA GLU A 464 29.90 -3.58 -2.01
C GLU A 464 30.13 -2.14 -1.55
N LEU A 465 29.30 -1.63 -0.63
CA LEU A 465 29.49 -0.28 -0.07
C LEU A 465 30.81 -0.16 0.72
N ALA A 466 31.20 -1.25 1.41
CA ALA A 466 32.46 -1.32 2.12
C ALA A 466 33.67 -1.24 1.17
N ASP A 467 33.68 -1.94 0.03
CA ASP A 467 34.76 -1.82 -0.95
C ASP A 467 34.76 -0.48 -1.70
N GLY A 468 33.56 0.06 -1.98
CA GLY A 468 33.38 1.32 -2.70
C GLY A 468 33.47 2.54 -1.76
N PRO A 469 32.35 3.22 -1.47
CA PRO A 469 32.33 4.53 -0.82
C PRO A 469 32.90 4.56 0.60
N TRP A 470 32.94 3.45 1.32
CA TRP A 470 33.45 3.42 2.71
C TRP A 470 34.92 3.05 2.83
N HIS A 471 35.53 2.50 1.77
CA HIS A 471 36.93 2.07 1.74
C HIS A 471 37.35 1.19 2.94
N ASP A 472 36.49 0.23 3.31
CA ASP A 472 36.67 -0.73 4.40
C ASP A 472 36.75 -2.18 3.88
N PRO A 473 37.88 -2.59 3.29
CA PRO A 473 38.05 -3.93 2.73
C PRO A 473 37.95 -5.03 3.80
N SER A 474 38.19 -4.69 5.07
CA SER A 474 38.08 -5.64 6.18
C SER A 474 36.63 -6.02 6.45
N MET A 475 35.73 -5.03 6.46
CA MET A 475 34.30 -5.22 6.57
C MET A 475 33.75 -5.95 5.34
N ALA A 476 34.21 -5.59 4.13
CA ALA A 476 33.80 -6.25 2.91
C ALA A 476 34.14 -7.75 2.91
N HIS A 477 35.38 -8.11 3.27
CA HIS A 477 35.80 -9.51 3.38
C HIS A 477 34.98 -10.28 4.42
N ARG A 478 34.78 -9.70 5.61
CA ARG A 478 33.99 -10.30 6.68
C ARG A 478 32.55 -10.58 6.25
N LEU A 479 31.87 -9.59 5.67
CA LEU A 479 30.47 -9.70 5.27
C LEU A 479 30.28 -10.73 4.15
N ARG A 480 31.18 -10.81 3.17
CA ARG A 480 31.14 -11.86 2.13
C ARG A 480 31.32 -13.26 2.74
N ALA A 481 32.24 -13.40 3.69
CA ALA A 481 32.46 -14.69 4.36
C ALA A 481 31.24 -15.10 5.21
N GLU A 482 30.58 -14.15 5.88
CA GLU A 482 29.34 -14.39 6.61
C GLU A 482 28.19 -14.78 5.67
N ALA A 483 28.02 -14.07 4.55
CA ALA A 483 27.02 -14.38 3.53
C ALA A 483 27.22 -15.77 2.94
N ALA A 484 28.47 -16.16 2.63
CA ALA A 484 28.78 -17.51 2.14
C ALA A 484 28.40 -18.60 3.15
N ARG A 485 28.73 -18.41 4.45
CA ARG A 485 28.32 -19.35 5.51
C ARG A 485 26.80 -19.43 5.67
N LEU A 486 26.10 -18.30 5.60
CA LEU A 486 24.64 -18.27 5.64
C LEU A 486 24.04 -19.04 4.46
N ARG A 487 24.55 -18.82 3.24
CA ARG A 487 24.10 -19.53 2.03
C ARG A 487 24.27 -21.05 2.17
N GLU A 488 25.42 -21.51 2.66
CA GLU A 488 25.67 -22.95 2.88
C GLU A 488 24.72 -23.55 3.93
N ARG A 489 24.57 -22.91 5.10
CA ARG A 489 23.66 -23.39 6.15
C ARG A 489 22.21 -23.39 5.68
N PHE A 490 21.74 -22.28 5.10
CA PHE A 490 20.38 -22.14 4.59
C PHE A 490 20.02 -23.27 3.61
N ASN A 491 20.88 -23.54 2.64
CA ASN A 491 20.64 -24.57 1.63
C ASN A 491 20.69 -26.01 2.18
N ARG A 492 21.29 -26.22 3.36
CA ARG A 492 21.24 -27.49 4.08
C ARG A 492 19.94 -27.63 4.87
N ASP A 493 19.55 -26.59 5.61
CA ASP A 493 18.52 -26.68 6.65
C ASP A 493 17.08 -26.44 6.13
N TYR A 494 16.92 -25.66 5.06
CA TYR A 494 15.60 -25.27 4.55
C TYR A 494 15.11 -26.12 3.37
N TRP A 495 15.94 -26.99 2.79
CA TRP A 495 15.58 -27.74 1.59
C TRP A 495 14.72 -28.95 1.93
N ILE A 496 13.57 -29.09 1.25
CA ILE A 496 12.61 -30.20 1.41
C ILE A 496 12.66 -31.07 0.15
N PRO A 497 13.46 -32.15 0.12
CA PRO A 497 13.50 -33.06 -1.02
C PRO A 497 12.25 -33.95 -1.14
N GLU A 498 11.59 -34.28 -0.03
CA GLU A 498 10.51 -35.29 0.02
C GLU A 498 9.25 -34.88 -0.75
N ARG A 499 9.03 -33.57 -0.94
CA ARG A 499 7.86 -33.01 -1.63
C ARG A 499 8.20 -32.44 -3.02
N GLY A 500 9.19 -33.03 -3.69
CA GLY A 500 9.58 -32.65 -5.05
C GLY A 500 10.61 -31.52 -5.14
N GLY A 501 11.24 -31.15 -4.03
CA GLY A 501 12.37 -30.22 -4.00
C GLY A 501 11.98 -28.74 -4.03
N TYR A 502 11.80 -28.14 -2.86
CA TYR A 502 11.64 -26.69 -2.68
C TYR A 502 12.13 -26.26 -1.28
N TYR A 503 12.00 -24.98 -0.93
CA TYR A 503 12.42 -24.45 0.37
C TYR A 503 11.24 -24.33 1.33
N ALA A 504 11.42 -24.79 2.57
CA ALA A 504 10.54 -24.52 3.69
C ALA A 504 10.29 -23.01 3.83
N ILE A 505 9.07 -22.59 4.16
CA ILE A 505 8.76 -21.17 4.40
C ILE A 505 9.51 -20.63 5.63
N GLY A 506 9.87 -21.50 6.58
CA GLY A 506 10.62 -21.11 7.76
C GLY A 506 11.09 -22.30 8.60
N LEU A 507 11.83 -22.01 9.67
CA LEU A 507 12.02 -22.90 10.80
C LEU A 507 11.20 -22.38 11.99
N ASP A 508 10.52 -23.26 12.71
CA ASP A 508 9.83 -22.91 13.96
C ASP A 508 10.79 -22.85 15.16
N GLY A 509 10.27 -22.53 16.35
CA GLY A 509 11.06 -22.42 17.57
C GLY A 509 11.71 -23.75 18.03
N ASP A 510 11.25 -24.89 17.52
CA ASP A 510 11.87 -26.20 17.72
C ASP A 510 12.83 -26.59 16.57
N LYS A 511 13.12 -25.63 15.67
CA LYS A 511 13.96 -25.77 14.47
C LYS A 511 13.45 -26.80 13.47
N ARG A 512 12.14 -27.02 13.45
CA ARG A 512 11.49 -27.91 12.49
C ARG A 512 11.14 -27.12 11.22
N PRO A 513 11.45 -27.65 10.03
CA PRO A 513 11.04 -27.04 8.77
C PRO A 513 9.52 -26.90 8.67
N ILE A 514 9.06 -25.67 8.46
CA ILE A 514 7.66 -25.34 8.17
C ILE A 514 7.44 -25.62 6.68
N ASP A 515 6.77 -26.73 6.40
CA ASP A 515 6.86 -27.45 5.13
C ASP A 515 5.84 -27.07 4.05
N SER A 516 5.03 -26.03 4.29
CA SER A 516 4.14 -25.46 3.28
C SER A 516 4.92 -24.94 2.07
N MET A 517 4.37 -25.17 0.88
CA MET A 517 4.90 -24.66 -0.38
C MET A 517 4.30 -23.27 -0.65
N THR A 518 5.16 -22.25 -0.64
CA THR A 518 4.74 -20.85 -0.72
C THR A 518 5.51 -20.06 -1.78
N SER A 519 4.97 -18.90 -2.16
CA SER A 519 5.62 -17.98 -3.11
C SER A 519 6.96 -17.44 -2.61
N ASN A 520 7.25 -17.50 -1.30
CA ASN A 520 8.47 -16.97 -0.68
C ASN A 520 9.76 -17.55 -1.31
N MET A 521 9.71 -18.72 -1.95
CA MET A 521 10.85 -19.26 -2.71
C MET A 521 11.28 -18.38 -3.90
N GLY A 522 10.38 -17.56 -4.45
CA GLY A 522 10.74 -16.56 -5.46
C GLY A 522 11.54 -15.39 -4.89
N HIS A 523 11.31 -15.02 -3.62
CA HIS A 523 12.15 -14.04 -2.92
C HIS A 523 13.58 -14.57 -2.68
N LEU A 524 13.73 -15.89 -2.49
CA LEU A 524 15.05 -16.52 -2.42
C LEU A 524 15.80 -16.41 -3.77
N LEU A 525 15.10 -16.56 -4.90
CA LEU A 525 15.67 -16.29 -6.21
C LEU A 525 16.07 -14.82 -6.34
N TRP A 526 15.22 -13.87 -5.92
CA TRP A 526 15.56 -12.45 -5.97
C TRP A 526 16.83 -12.11 -5.16
N SER A 527 16.97 -12.67 -3.96
CA SER A 527 18.17 -12.48 -3.13
C SER A 527 19.45 -13.15 -3.67
N GLY A 528 19.33 -14.13 -4.59
CA GLY A 528 20.45 -14.90 -5.11
C GLY A 528 21.03 -15.96 -4.16
N ILE A 529 20.33 -16.31 -3.06
CA ILE A 529 20.82 -17.30 -2.09
C ILE A 529 20.72 -18.74 -2.64
N VAL A 530 19.85 -18.99 -3.62
CA VAL A 530 19.61 -20.31 -4.22
C VAL A 530 20.82 -20.74 -5.08
N PRO A 531 21.28 -22.00 -5.02
CA PRO A 531 22.29 -22.51 -5.94
C PRO A 531 21.68 -22.85 -7.30
N ASP A 532 22.48 -22.72 -8.36
CA ASP A 532 22.03 -22.82 -9.76
C ASP A 532 21.38 -24.18 -10.07
N ASP A 533 21.83 -25.26 -9.42
CA ASP A 533 21.31 -26.62 -9.56
C ASP A 533 19.88 -26.82 -8.99
N ARG A 534 19.43 -25.89 -8.12
CA ARG A 534 18.08 -25.91 -7.54
C ARG A 534 17.15 -24.85 -8.13
N ALA A 535 17.68 -23.79 -8.74
CA ALA A 535 16.88 -22.68 -9.26
C ALA A 535 15.80 -23.15 -10.26
N GLY A 536 16.14 -24.11 -11.14
CA GLY A 536 15.17 -24.67 -12.09
C GLY A 536 14.07 -25.51 -11.46
N GLN A 537 14.30 -26.12 -10.29
CA GLN A 537 13.24 -26.82 -9.54
C GLN A 537 12.28 -25.81 -8.94
N VAL A 538 12.81 -24.74 -8.33
CA VAL A 538 12.01 -23.65 -7.78
C VAL A 538 11.16 -22.97 -8.86
N ALA A 539 11.74 -22.67 -10.02
CA ALA A 539 11.02 -22.09 -11.15
C ALA A 539 9.84 -22.95 -11.61
N ARG A 540 10.03 -24.28 -11.69
CA ARG A 540 8.96 -25.23 -12.02
C ARG A 540 7.84 -25.26 -10.98
N HIS A 541 8.17 -25.20 -9.69
CA HIS A 541 7.14 -25.16 -8.63
C HIS A 541 6.35 -23.85 -8.68
N LEU A 542 7.02 -22.70 -8.84
CA LEU A 542 6.35 -21.40 -8.98
C LEU A 542 5.37 -21.39 -10.17
N MET A 543 5.73 -22.04 -11.28
CA MET A 543 4.94 -22.14 -12.52
C MET A 543 3.98 -23.33 -12.59
N SER A 544 3.91 -24.14 -11.53
CA SER A 544 2.99 -25.27 -11.44
C SER A 544 1.52 -24.79 -11.38
N PRO A 545 0.54 -25.58 -11.82
CA PRO A 545 -0.88 -25.24 -11.65
C PRO A 545 -1.29 -24.98 -10.19
N GLU A 546 -0.58 -25.60 -9.25
CA GLU A 546 -0.82 -25.49 -7.82
C GLU A 546 -0.42 -24.11 -7.28
N MET A 547 0.63 -23.51 -7.83
CA MET A 547 1.11 -22.17 -7.43
C MET A 547 0.62 -21.08 -8.39
N PHE A 548 0.75 -21.26 -9.70
CA PHE A 548 0.38 -20.27 -10.71
C PHE A 548 -1.09 -20.39 -11.13
N SER A 549 -1.90 -19.38 -10.80
CA SER A 549 -3.34 -19.36 -11.06
C SER A 549 -3.74 -18.99 -12.48
N GLY A 550 -2.77 -18.59 -13.31
CA GLY A 550 -3.04 -17.92 -14.59
C GLY A 550 -3.26 -16.40 -14.46
N TRP A 551 -3.47 -15.89 -13.24
CA TRP A 551 -3.41 -14.46 -12.90
C TRP A 551 -2.11 -14.08 -12.19
N GLY A 552 -1.44 -15.05 -11.57
CA GLY A 552 -0.14 -14.90 -10.89
C GLY A 552 0.16 -16.09 -10.00
N VAL A 553 1.31 -16.04 -9.33
CA VAL A 553 1.70 -17.01 -8.30
C VAL A 553 0.92 -16.70 -7.01
N ARG A 554 0.27 -17.74 -6.49
CA ARG A 554 -0.47 -17.73 -5.21
C ARG A 554 0.50 -17.73 -4.05
N THR A 555 0.04 -17.17 -2.94
CA THR A 555 0.77 -17.20 -1.67
C THR A 555 0.94 -18.63 -1.13
N LEU A 556 -0.04 -19.51 -1.27
CA LEU A 556 0.03 -20.88 -0.78
C LEU A 556 -0.41 -21.85 -1.87
N SER A 557 0.29 -22.98 -1.96
CA SER A 557 -0.02 -24.07 -2.91
C SER A 557 -1.40 -24.64 -2.66
N THR A 558 -2.14 -24.93 -3.73
CA THR A 558 -3.45 -25.61 -3.64
C THR A 558 -3.37 -27.03 -3.07
N LEU A 559 -2.17 -27.60 -2.92
CA LEU A 559 -1.96 -28.92 -2.31
C LEU A 559 -1.92 -28.89 -0.79
N ASP A 560 -1.65 -27.73 -0.18
CA ASP A 560 -1.57 -27.59 1.27
C ASP A 560 -2.95 -27.32 1.87
N VAL A 561 -3.22 -27.91 3.04
CA VAL A 561 -4.55 -27.90 3.68
C VAL A 561 -5.04 -26.49 3.98
N GLY A 562 -4.11 -25.58 4.31
CA GLY A 562 -4.41 -24.19 4.62
C GLY A 562 -4.82 -23.33 3.42
N TYR A 563 -4.77 -23.87 2.19
CA TYR A 563 -5.11 -23.11 1.00
C TYR A 563 -6.56 -22.60 1.02
N ASN A 564 -6.70 -21.28 0.91
CA ASN A 564 -7.96 -20.60 0.74
C ASN A 564 -7.80 -19.49 -0.32
N PRO A 565 -8.51 -19.57 -1.47
CA PRO A 565 -8.39 -18.56 -2.53
C PRO A 565 -8.83 -17.16 -2.08
N ILE A 566 -9.58 -17.04 -1.00
CA ILE A 566 -9.99 -15.75 -0.41
C ILE A 566 -9.37 -15.51 0.97
N GLY A 567 -8.27 -16.20 1.30
CA GLY A 567 -7.52 -15.98 2.54
C GLY A 567 -6.30 -15.09 2.32
N TYR A 568 -6.09 -14.11 3.22
CA TYR A 568 -5.20 -12.96 3.00
C TYR A 568 -3.76 -13.32 2.61
N HIS A 569 -3.10 -14.25 3.32
CA HIS A 569 -1.74 -14.74 2.99
C HIS A 569 -1.69 -16.26 2.76
N VAL A 570 -2.84 -16.88 2.50
CA VAL A 570 -3.00 -18.33 2.45
C VAL A 570 -3.65 -18.81 1.16
N GLY A 571 -3.53 -18.05 0.08
CA GLY A 571 -3.96 -18.46 -1.25
C GLY A 571 -4.17 -17.33 -2.25
N THR A 572 -4.34 -16.08 -1.79
CA THR A 572 -4.40 -14.87 -2.64
C THR A 572 -3.14 -14.67 -3.48
N VAL A 573 -3.24 -13.81 -4.50
CA VAL A 573 -2.19 -13.45 -5.44
C VAL A 573 -1.88 -11.97 -5.27
N TRP A 574 -0.62 -11.63 -4.96
CA TRP A 574 -0.20 -10.26 -4.64
C TRP A 574 0.72 -9.70 -5.73
N PRO A 575 0.44 -8.49 -6.28
CA PRO A 575 1.28 -7.91 -7.33
C PRO A 575 2.73 -7.67 -6.89
N HIS A 576 2.97 -7.21 -5.66
CA HIS A 576 4.33 -6.96 -5.17
C HIS A 576 5.16 -8.26 -5.09
N ASP A 577 4.61 -9.32 -4.50
CA ASP A 577 5.21 -10.65 -4.42
C ASP A 577 5.55 -11.17 -5.82
N ASN A 578 4.59 -11.09 -6.75
CA ASN A 578 4.79 -11.51 -8.12
C ASN A 578 5.84 -10.69 -8.88
N SER A 579 5.99 -9.39 -8.59
CA SER A 579 7.07 -8.57 -9.15
C SER A 579 8.45 -8.97 -8.64
N ILE A 580 8.56 -9.36 -7.37
CA ILE A 580 9.81 -9.87 -6.78
C ILE A 580 10.13 -11.27 -7.34
N ILE A 581 9.12 -12.15 -7.44
CA ILE A 581 9.27 -13.48 -8.06
C ILE A 581 9.77 -13.35 -9.50
N ALA A 582 9.16 -12.48 -10.30
CA ALA A 582 9.57 -12.27 -11.70
C ALA A 582 11.02 -11.76 -11.80
N ALA A 583 11.39 -10.78 -10.97
CA ALA A 583 12.77 -10.28 -10.90
C ALA A 583 13.75 -11.39 -10.48
N GLY A 584 13.37 -12.25 -9.52
CA GLY A 584 14.15 -13.41 -9.09
C GLY A 584 14.32 -14.47 -10.17
N LEU A 585 13.26 -14.80 -10.91
CA LEU A 585 13.32 -15.73 -12.04
C LEU A 585 14.25 -15.20 -13.14
N ALA A 586 14.10 -13.92 -13.51
CA ALA A 586 14.93 -13.28 -14.51
C ALA A 586 16.42 -13.26 -14.12
N ARG A 587 16.74 -13.04 -12.83
CA ARG A 587 18.11 -13.12 -12.29
C ARG A 587 18.79 -14.46 -12.56
N TYR A 588 18.03 -15.56 -12.56
CA TYR A 588 18.53 -16.91 -12.84
C TYR A 588 18.37 -17.33 -14.31
N GLY A 589 17.96 -16.42 -15.20
CA GLY A 589 17.79 -16.68 -16.63
C GLY A 589 16.43 -17.27 -17.03
N TYR A 590 15.49 -17.43 -16.10
CA TYR A 590 14.12 -17.89 -16.36
C TYR A 590 13.22 -16.73 -16.84
N ARG A 591 13.63 -16.10 -17.94
CA ARG A 591 13.00 -14.85 -18.44
C ARG A 591 11.61 -15.08 -19.03
N GLU A 592 11.36 -16.26 -19.61
CA GLU A 592 10.04 -16.63 -20.12
C GLU A 592 9.03 -16.79 -18.99
N GLU A 593 9.42 -17.46 -17.90
CA GLU A 593 8.61 -17.61 -16.70
C GLU A 593 8.34 -16.26 -16.03
N ALA A 594 9.37 -15.40 -15.93
CA ALA A 594 9.23 -14.04 -15.43
C ALA A 594 8.23 -13.22 -16.26
N ASN A 595 8.35 -13.27 -17.58
CA ASN A 595 7.45 -12.59 -18.52
C ASN A 595 6.02 -13.11 -18.42
N ARG A 596 5.84 -14.42 -18.22
CA ARG A 596 4.51 -15.02 -18.06
C ARG A 596 3.79 -14.49 -16.80
N ILE A 597 4.51 -14.31 -15.70
CA ILE A 597 3.95 -13.69 -14.48
C ILE A 597 3.59 -12.22 -14.75
N ALA A 598 4.53 -11.48 -15.34
CA ALA A 598 4.33 -10.06 -15.60
C ALA A 598 3.14 -9.81 -16.54
N MET A 599 3.03 -10.57 -17.63
CA MET A 599 1.89 -10.47 -18.54
C MET A 599 0.58 -10.86 -17.86
N ALA A 600 0.55 -11.89 -17.01
CA ALA A 600 -0.66 -12.24 -16.28
C ALA A 600 -1.15 -11.11 -15.35
N MET A 601 -0.22 -10.39 -14.71
CA MET A 601 -0.53 -9.22 -13.88
C MET A 601 -0.99 -8.03 -14.71
N LEU A 602 -0.30 -7.72 -15.81
CA LEU A 602 -0.71 -6.65 -16.72
C LEU A 602 -2.10 -6.94 -17.30
N GLU A 603 -2.40 -8.18 -17.69
CA GLU A 603 -3.73 -8.57 -18.14
C GLU A 603 -4.79 -8.46 -17.05
N ALA A 604 -4.47 -8.85 -15.81
CA ALA A 604 -5.39 -8.75 -14.68
C ALA A 604 -5.85 -7.30 -14.44
N SER A 605 -4.96 -6.33 -14.62
CA SER A 605 -5.27 -4.91 -14.39
C SER A 605 -6.34 -4.35 -15.35
N ARG A 606 -6.56 -4.97 -16.52
CA ARG A 606 -7.66 -4.59 -17.44
C ARG A 606 -9.04 -4.69 -16.81
N HIS A 607 -9.17 -5.45 -15.73
CA HIS A 607 -10.42 -5.67 -15.00
C HIS A 607 -10.62 -4.70 -13.84
N SER A 608 -9.70 -3.75 -13.66
CA SER A 608 -9.68 -2.80 -12.53
C SER A 608 -9.13 -1.45 -12.97
N ASP A 609 -9.59 -0.94 -14.13
CA ASP A 609 -9.19 0.36 -14.69
C ASP A 609 -7.66 0.56 -14.79
N HIS A 610 -6.97 -0.53 -15.15
CA HIS A 610 -5.50 -0.62 -15.28
C HIS A 610 -4.75 -0.42 -13.95
N ARG A 611 -5.45 -0.54 -12.82
CA ARG A 611 -4.87 -0.48 -11.46
C ARG A 611 -4.79 -1.87 -10.85
N LEU A 612 -3.61 -2.27 -10.42
CA LEU A 612 -3.47 -3.50 -9.63
C LEU A 612 -3.84 -3.24 -8.16
N PRO A 613 -4.79 -3.99 -7.58
CA PRO A 613 -5.12 -3.87 -6.16
C PRO A 613 -4.05 -4.55 -5.29
N GLU A 614 -4.13 -4.36 -3.98
CA GLU A 614 -3.26 -5.04 -3.00
C GLU A 614 -3.15 -6.56 -3.23
N ALA A 615 -4.29 -7.20 -3.43
CA ALA A 615 -4.37 -8.63 -3.65
C ALA A 615 -5.57 -8.97 -4.54
N LEU A 616 -5.39 -10.04 -5.31
CA LEU A 616 -6.45 -10.73 -6.02
C LEU A 616 -6.75 -12.05 -5.30
N SER A 617 -7.99 -12.51 -5.39
CA SER A 617 -8.33 -13.86 -4.93
C SER A 617 -7.57 -14.91 -5.74
N GLY A 618 -7.12 -15.96 -5.07
CA GLY A 618 -6.32 -17.07 -5.60
C GLY A 618 -7.05 -18.05 -6.50
N TYR A 619 -8.25 -17.74 -7.00
CA TYR A 619 -8.95 -18.64 -7.90
C TYR A 619 -8.17 -18.86 -9.19
N ASP A 620 -8.27 -20.07 -9.73
CA ASP A 620 -7.74 -20.36 -11.06
C ASP A 620 -8.43 -19.48 -12.13
N ARG A 621 -7.68 -19.06 -13.14
CA ARG A 621 -8.20 -18.24 -14.25
C ARG A 621 -9.38 -18.91 -14.97
N SER A 622 -9.45 -20.24 -14.97
CA SER A 622 -10.57 -21.00 -15.53
C SER A 622 -11.88 -20.87 -14.74
N PHE A 623 -11.83 -20.44 -13.47
CA PHE A 623 -13.02 -20.29 -12.61
C PHE A 623 -13.98 -19.21 -13.10
N GLY A 624 -13.47 -18.00 -13.38
CA GLY A 624 -14.31 -16.84 -13.73
C GLY A 624 -13.91 -16.12 -15.02
N ARG A 625 -12.78 -16.49 -15.66
CA ARG A 625 -12.14 -15.76 -16.78
C ARG A 625 -11.79 -14.29 -16.52
N GLN A 626 -12.11 -13.77 -15.34
CA GLN A 626 -11.73 -12.47 -14.81
C GLN A 626 -11.09 -12.69 -13.41
N PRO A 627 -10.14 -11.84 -12.99
CA PRO A 627 -9.62 -11.89 -11.64
C PRO A 627 -10.71 -11.48 -10.66
N VAL A 628 -10.86 -12.22 -9.56
CA VAL A 628 -11.84 -11.92 -8.52
C VAL A 628 -11.17 -11.02 -7.48
N PRO A 629 -11.70 -9.81 -7.21
CA PRO A 629 -11.14 -8.91 -6.19
C PRO A 629 -11.09 -9.57 -4.82
N TYR A 630 -10.03 -9.33 -4.06
CA TYR A 630 -10.01 -9.68 -2.64
C TYR A 630 -10.83 -8.64 -1.85
N PRO A 631 -11.81 -9.02 -1.01
CA PRO A 631 -12.83 -8.10 -0.49
C PRO A 631 -12.31 -6.87 0.24
N THR A 632 -11.21 -6.99 0.99
CA THR A 632 -10.67 -5.90 1.81
C THR A 632 -9.35 -5.36 1.25
N ALA A 633 -9.04 -5.63 -0.02
CA ALA A 633 -7.80 -5.20 -0.64
C ALA A 633 -7.72 -3.67 -0.69
N CYS A 634 -6.56 -3.13 -0.32
CA CYS A 634 -6.26 -1.74 -0.59
C CYS A 634 -6.23 -1.43 -2.10
N ASN A 635 -6.83 -0.31 -2.46
CA ASN A 635 -6.96 0.13 -3.85
C ASN A 635 -7.13 1.67 -3.88
N PRO A 636 -6.05 2.44 -4.20
CA PRO A 636 -4.71 1.99 -4.56
C PRO A 636 -3.87 1.51 -3.37
N GLN A 637 -2.74 0.87 -3.68
CA GLN A 637 -1.72 0.42 -2.73
C GLN A 637 -0.32 0.57 -3.35
N ALA A 638 0.65 1.07 -2.60
CA ALA A 638 1.94 1.56 -3.12
C ALA A 638 2.80 0.48 -3.77
N TRP A 639 3.13 -0.61 -3.07
CA TRP A 639 3.92 -1.72 -3.66
C TRP A 639 3.16 -2.52 -4.74
N ALA A 640 1.82 -2.47 -4.80
CA ALA A 640 1.07 -2.98 -5.95
C ALA A 640 1.16 -2.02 -7.15
N SER A 641 1.12 -0.71 -6.90
CA SER A 641 1.30 0.32 -7.93
C SER A 641 2.74 0.36 -8.46
N GLY A 642 3.72 0.01 -7.62
CA GLY A 642 5.13 -0.14 -8.00
C GLY A 642 5.43 -1.42 -8.79
N ALA A 643 4.64 -2.49 -8.62
CA ALA A 643 4.88 -3.78 -9.28
C ALA A 643 5.00 -3.69 -10.81
N PRO A 644 4.12 -2.98 -11.55
CA PRO A 644 4.28 -2.75 -12.99
C PRO A 644 5.61 -2.12 -13.40
N LEU A 645 6.16 -1.23 -12.56
CA LEU A 645 7.43 -0.55 -12.83
C LEU A 645 8.62 -1.52 -12.67
N LEU A 646 8.54 -2.43 -11.70
CA LEU A 646 9.54 -3.50 -11.56
C LEU A 646 9.41 -4.57 -12.66
N PHE A 647 8.19 -4.89 -13.12
CA PHE A 647 8.01 -5.74 -14.30
C PHE A 647 8.66 -5.13 -15.54
N LEU A 648 8.43 -3.83 -15.78
CA LEU A 648 9.06 -3.10 -16.89
C LEU A 648 10.59 -3.09 -16.77
N ARG A 649 11.13 -2.81 -15.57
CA ARG A 649 12.58 -2.90 -15.29
C ARG A 649 13.13 -4.28 -15.61
N THR A 650 12.39 -5.32 -15.25
CA THR A 650 12.78 -6.73 -15.43
C THR A 650 12.75 -7.15 -16.90
N MET A 651 11.69 -6.79 -17.65
CA MET A 651 11.57 -7.05 -19.09
C MET A 651 12.67 -6.36 -19.90
N LEU A 652 13.07 -5.15 -19.50
CA LEU A 652 14.13 -4.39 -20.17
C LEU A 652 15.53 -4.78 -19.65
N GLY A 653 15.63 -5.56 -18.57
CA GLY A 653 16.90 -5.93 -17.94
C GLY A 653 17.71 -4.73 -17.47
N LEU A 654 17.05 -3.71 -16.92
CA LEU A 654 17.71 -2.44 -16.58
C LEU A 654 18.49 -2.50 -15.26
N GLU A 655 19.78 -2.21 -15.34
CA GLU A 655 20.70 -2.12 -14.20
C GLU A 655 21.64 -0.92 -14.33
N PRO A 656 22.05 -0.27 -13.22
CA PRO A 656 23.07 0.75 -13.28
C PRO A 656 24.46 0.12 -13.45
N GLY A 657 25.20 0.57 -14.46
CA GLY A 657 26.60 0.23 -14.71
C GLY A 657 27.60 1.23 -14.12
N GLU A 658 28.89 1.04 -14.41
CA GLU A 658 29.93 2.02 -14.05
C GLU A 658 29.81 3.31 -14.86
N ASP A 659 29.56 3.19 -16.17
CA ASP A 659 29.55 4.31 -17.12
C ASP A 659 28.14 4.77 -17.54
N GLY A 660 27.06 4.17 -17.02
CA GLY A 660 25.70 4.49 -17.46
C GLY A 660 24.64 3.46 -17.14
N LEU A 661 23.57 3.44 -17.95
CA LEU A 661 22.51 2.45 -17.88
C LEU A 661 22.89 1.20 -18.70
N LEU A 662 22.76 0.02 -18.09
CA LEU A 662 22.83 -1.26 -18.78
C LEU A 662 21.41 -1.75 -19.05
N ALA A 663 21.24 -2.43 -20.19
CA ALA A 663 20.02 -3.15 -20.53
C ALA A 663 20.41 -4.54 -21.04
N ASP A 664 19.50 -5.48 -20.83
CA ASP A 664 19.56 -6.84 -21.35
C ASP A 664 18.11 -7.31 -21.53
N ALA A 665 17.48 -6.76 -22.57
CA ALA A 665 16.04 -6.83 -22.75
C ALA A 665 15.57 -8.23 -23.16
N HIS A 666 14.37 -8.58 -22.71
CA HIS A 666 13.61 -9.74 -23.12
C HIS A 666 12.11 -9.38 -23.02
N VAL A 667 11.66 -8.57 -23.97
CA VAL A 667 10.30 -8.06 -24.05
C VAL A 667 9.37 -9.10 -24.67
N PRO A 668 8.21 -9.42 -24.06
CA PRO A 668 7.21 -10.29 -24.68
C PRO A 668 6.73 -9.75 -26.03
N ASP A 669 6.59 -10.63 -27.03
CA ASP A 669 6.12 -10.27 -28.38
C ASP A 669 4.78 -9.51 -28.35
N ASP A 670 3.87 -9.88 -27.43
CA ASP A 670 2.56 -9.26 -27.25
C ASP A 670 2.62 -7.78 -26.87
N LEU A 671 3.75 -7.30 -26.33
CA LEU A 671 3.94 -5.88 -25.98
C LEU A 671 4.56 -5.06 -27.12
N GLY A 672 5.11 -5.72 -28.15
CA GLY A 672 5.77 -5.07 -29.28
C GLY A 672 6.98 -4.25 -28.84
N ARG A 673 7.17 -3.08 -29.48
CA ARG A 673 8.26 -2.15 -29.14
C ARG A 673 7.97 -1.37 -27.84
N ILE A 674 8.96 -1.33 -26.96
CA ILE A 674 8.97 -0.53 -25.72
C ILE A 674 10.15 0.44 -25.77
N GLY A 675 9.88 1.72 -25.60
CA GLY A 675 10.85 2.78 -25.38
C GLY A 675 10.66 3.42 -24.00
N LEU A 676 11.74 3.71 -23.31
CA LEU A 676 11.74 4.41 -22.03
C LEU A 676 12.80 5.51 -22.07
N ASP A 677 12.34 6.76 -22.11
CA ASP A 677 13.19 7.95 -22.21
C ASP A 677 13.36 8.62 -20.84
N HIS A 678 14.49 9.29 -20.62
CA HIS A 678 14.82 9.98 -19.37
C HIS A 678 14.94 9.08 -18.13
N VAL A 679 15.52 7.89 -18.27
CA VAL A 679 15.88 7.03 -17.12
C VAL A 679 17.07 7.66 -16.37
N PRO A 680 16.94 8.05 -15.09
CA PRO A 680 17.99 8.73 -14.35
C PRO A 680 19.00 7.72 -13.78
N VAL A 681 20.29 7.91 -14.10
CA VAL A 681 21.42 7.13 -13.54
C VAL A 681 22.61 8.08 -13.31
N ALA A 682 23.11 8.12 -12.07
CA ALA A 682 24.29 8.89 -11.67
C ALA A 682 24.25 10.37 -12.12
N GLY A 683 23.08 11.02 -12.02
CA GLY A 683 22.88 12.42 -12.41
C GLY A 683 22.79 12.67 -13.93
N ARG A 684 22.70 11.62 -14.75
CA ARG A 684 22.49 11.69 -16.20
C ARG A 684 21.20 10.97 -16.58
N HIS A 685 20.68 11.26 -17.78
CA HIS A 685 19.50 10.61 -18.32
C HIS A 685 19.88 9.68 -19.48
N TRP A 686 19.12 8.59 -19.60
CA TRP A 686 19.31 7.58 -20.63
C TRP A 686 17.98 7.23 -21.28
N SER A 687 18.04 6.86 -22.55
CA SER A 687 16.94 6.29 -23.30
C SER A 687 17.24 4.82 -23.60
N VAL A 688 16.24 3.98 -23.44
CA VAL A 688 16.28 2.58 -23.87
C VAL A 688 15.14 2.32 -24.84
N ASP A 689 15.45 1.60 -25.92
CA ASP A 689 14.50 1.12 -26.90
C ASP A 689 14.67 -0.38 -27.07
N ALA A 690 13.59 -1.16 -27.01
CA ALA A 690 13.65 -2.62 -27.07
C ALA A 690 12.47 -3.24 -27.82
N THR A 691 12.72 -4.35 -28.50
CA THR A 691 11.70 -5.23 -29.12
C THR A 691 12.22 -6.67 -29.05
N GLY A 692 11.50 -7.57 -28.38
CA GLY A 692 12.02 -8.89 -28.08
C GLY A 692 13.32 -8.81 -27.28
N SER A 693 14.40 -9.40 -27.82
CA SER A 693 15.75 -9.31 -27.26
C SER A 693 16.65 -8.28 -27.95
N ASP A 694 16.15 -7.58 -28.98
CA ASP A 694 16.88 -6.51 -29.64
C ASP A 694 16.67 -5.21 -28.87
N TYR A 695 17.75 -4.53 -28.48
CA TYR A 695 17.66 -3.28 -27.73
C TYR A 695 18.79 -2.31 -28.04
N ARG A 696 18.55 -1.04 -27.73
CA ARG A 696 19.52 0.05 -27.83
C ARG A 696 19.41 0.93 -26.59
N VAL A 697 20.55 1.24 -26.00
CA VAL A 697 20.68 2.25 -24.94
C VAL A 697 21.47 3.44 -25.48
N SER A 698 21.01 4.66 -25.21
CA SER A 698 21.71 5.90 -25.56
C SER A 698 21.58 6.94 -24.46
N PRO A 699 22.56 7.85 -24.31
CA PRO A 699 22.37 9.04 -23.49
C PRO A 699 21.14 9.84 -23.97
N ALA A 700 20.39 10.41 -23.04
CA ALA A 700 19.30 11.35 -23.32
C ALA A 700 19.77 12.77 -22.93
N ASP A 701 19.45 13.74 -23.79
CA ASP A 701 19.80 15.15 -23.59
C ASP A 701 19.01 15.82 -22.46
#